data_AF-A0A935ZCG8-F1
#
_entry.id   AF-A0A935ZCG8-F1
#
_cell.length_a   1.000
_cell.length_b   1.000
_cell.length_c   1.000
_cell.angle_alpha   90.00
_cell.angle_beta   90.00
_cell.angle_gamma   90.00
#
_symmetry.space_group_name_H-M   'P 1'
#
loop_
_entity.id
_entity.type
_entity.pdbx_description
1 polymer ?
#
loop_
_entity_poly.entity_id
_entity_poly.type
_entity_poly.pdbx_seq_one_letter_code
_entity_poly.pdbx_strand_id
1 'polypeptide(L)'
;MLVVTAGLPALALLGHSGEAHGAPVHLPPGSGPALPNISPTVKARKYLEQKLRETIGECGVPALAAVLVRDGGDAIVSGQQGVRKLGAAGDANVVQPNDKFNLGSVSKVFTGNLIGKLIQDGVGGLGWTSKISDVYASIWDNPASQVLYKTVTIEQLIAHTSGMPYTPAADNVDDWETYTAADMTNNKLRARRRLYVKNAVLDAPKYAPPNTGFEYSGGGIIASSMFEHKTAKTYEELLREHLFAPLGMDHAATGVTCTGALDGPWQHSWDPETMTMSPDPRTHKPAFNFHCRASVGAVCMSAGDMGKFIREQLRDDPKVFTKATRKTMQAYRVSTASSTVRGGWASTNPGSEQAEIWHTGDIGTAYAALSVILPRKMGSAAMSNTNSAFAGPAVGKMLEVTRSMDSNWDALFGAGSPNPIEGVHPMPAVAQGGGVTWLFARSHEGKVHRKRSKDGGKTWGSLGDFGAVAMNSGIAAASSSDGKHLVVVGRGLDNRMWFLTSKDAGTSWQGSTPIGAGVFLTGPAVTIDSTGEELRLFGIGNDHKMWRTRSSDGGKTWVDWSPIGEGVFTSAPAAAASADGKTVHVFGRGNDMRCWRNVSTDGGKTWKPHWQPIGKGIFTSSLAACASSNGKVVHLIGRGTDSAQWRNVSTDGGATWKPHWQAIAGGLSSSAPGLACSNDGASVLTLAFGLDFRVWGTQTSNTGSTWAGWTMKTNQTFL
;
A
#
# COMPACT_ATOMS: atom_id res chain seq x y z
N MET A 1 29.94 46.03 45.50
CA MET A 1 29.12 46.60 46.58
C MET A 1 27.66 46.49 46.14
N LEU A 2 26.88 45.58 46.76
CA LEU A 2 25.50 45.14 46.41
C LEU A 2 25.32 44.61 44.95
N VAL A 3 24.82 43.41 44.62
CA VAL A 3 24.01 42.34 45.26
C VAL A 3 22.48 42.47 45.13
N VAL A 4 21.92 41.81 44.11
CA VAL A 4 20.80 40.82 44.12
C VAL A 4 21.05 39.87 42.92
N THR A 5 21.03 38.52 42.89
CA THR A 5 20.80 37.38 43.83
C THR A 5 19.40 36.77 43.99
N ALA A 6 18.87 36.16 42.91
CA ALA A 6 18.02 34.95 42.96
C ALA A 6 18.16 34.14 41.64
N GLY A 7 18.11 32.81 41.59
CA GLY A 7 18.06 31.85 42.70
C GLY A 7 17.39 30.51 42.31
N LEU A 8 18.09 29.63 41.59
CA LEU A 8 17.62 28.26 41.28
C LEU A 8 18.03 27.29 42.40
N PRO A 9 17.09 26.63 43.11
CA PRO A 9 17.41 25.61 44.10
C PRO A 9 17.47 24.22 43.46
N ALA A 10 18.57 23.48 43.73
CA ALA A 10 18.57 22.03 43.67
C ALA A 10 18.34 21.47 45.08
N LEU A 11 17.47 20.46 45.22
CA LEU A 11 17.34 19.62 46.40
C LEU A 11 17.54 18.17 45.92
N ALA A 12 18.70 17.56 46.15
CA ALA A 12 19.22 17.03 47.41
C ALA A 12 18.81 15.55 47.62
N LEU A 13 19.80 14.66 47.62
CA LEU A 13 19.62 13.28 48.03
C LEU A 13 19.49 13.23 49.56
N LEU A 14 18.51 12.46 50.05
CA LEU A 14 18.53 11.91 51.41
C LEU A 14 18.46 10.39 51.30
N GLY A 15 19.61 9.73 51.47
CA GLY A 15 19.64 8.30 51.75
C GLY A 15 19.25 8.08 53.22
N HIS A 16 18.43 7.08 53.49
CA HIS A 16 18.24 6.51 54.82
C HIS A 16 18.39 4.99 54.71
N SER A 17 19.31 4.44 55.50
CA SER A 17 19.49 3.00 55.66
C SER A 17 18.41 2.45 56.59
N GLY A 18 17.77 1.36 56.18
CA GLY A 18 16.77 0.66 56.97
C GLY A 18 16.55 -0.75 56.46
N GLU A 19 17.25 -1.72 57.03
CA GLU A 19 16.94 -3.12 56.80
C GLU A 19 15.61 -3.46 57.49
N ALA A 20 14.66 -3.99 56.72
CA ALA A 20 13.41 -4.54 57.25
C ALA A 20 13.07 -5.81 56.49
N HIS A 21 13.18 -6.96 57.16
CA HIS A 21 12.75 -8.25 56.61
C HIS A 21 11.21 -8.31 56.52
N GLY A 22 10.66 -7.77 55.44
CA GLY A 22 9.25 -7.95 55.06
C GLY A 22 9.04 -9.26 54.30
N ALA A 23 8.06 -10.06 54.71
CA ALA A 23 7.63 -11.24 53.97
C ALA A 23 7.10 -10.85 52.56
N PRO A 24 7.20 -11.74 51.55
CA PRO A 24 6.75 -11.43 50.20
C PRO A 24 5.25 -11.13 50.16
N VAL A 25 4.90 -9.87 49.88
CA VAL A 25 3.51 -9.43 49.74
C VAL A 25 2.89 -10.10 48.52
N HIS A 26 1.96 -11.01 48.76
CA HIS A 26 1.30 -11.78 47.71
C HIS A 26 0.27 -10.91 46.99
N LEU A 27 0.72 -10.19 45.95
CA LEU A 27 -0.20 -9.43 45.10
C LEU A 27 -1.20 -10.39 44.42
N PRO A 28 -2.51 -10.08 44.40
CA PRO A 28 -3.50 -10.88 43.69
C PRO A 28 -3.35 -10.69 42.17
N PRO A 29 -3.71 -11.70 41.35
CA PRO A 29 -3.59 -11.63 39.90
C PRO A 29 -4.65 -10.71 39.28
N GLY A 30 -4.37 -9.40 39.21
CA GLY A 30 -5.27 -8.40 38.64
C GLY A 30 -4.52 -7.23 37.98
N SER A 31 -4.87 -6.96 36.72
CA SER A 31 -4.58 -5.73 35.95
C SER A 31 -3.24 -5.01 36.20
N GLY A 32 -2.28 -5.21 35.30
CA GLY A 32 -1.35 -4.13 34.96
C GLY A 32 -2.10 -2.91 34.41
N PRO A 33 -1.50 -1.70 34.43
CA PRO A 33 -2.19 -0.46 34.10
C PRO A 33 -2.80 -0.51 32.70
N ALA A 34 -4.10 -0.22 32.60
CA ALA A 34 -4.80 -0.17 31.32
C ALA A 34 -4.23 0.97 30.45
N LEU A 35 -3.81 0.66 29.22
CA LEU A 35 -3.41 1.66 28.24
C LEU A 35 -4.56 2.67 28.04
N PRO A 36 -4.30 3.99 28.04
CA PRO A 36 -5.34 5.00 27.90
C PRO A 36 -6.12 4.81 26.59
N ASN A 37 -7.45 4.92 26.65
CA ASN A 37 -8.32 4.70 25.49
C ASN A 37 -8.08 5.81 24.45
N ILE A 38 -7.40 5.49 23.36
CA ILE A 38 -7.08 6.44 22.28
C ILE A 38 -8.32 6.66 21.39
N SER A 39 -8.46 7.87 20.83
CA SER A 39 -9.66 8.22 20.06
C SER A 39 -9.83 7.35 18.81
N PRO A 40 -11.07 7.15 18.31
CA PRO A 40 -11.34 6.31 17.13
C PRO A 40 -10.47 6.67 15.92
N THR A 41 -10.27 7.96 15.66
CA THR A 41 -9.44 8.47 14.55
C THR A 41 -7.96 8.11 14.71
N VAL A 42 -7.44 8.01 15.95
CA VAL A 42 -6.05 7.57 16.22
C VAL A 42 -5.93 6.05 16.07
N LYS A 43 -6.91 5.27 16.56
CA LYS A 43 -6.99 3.83 16.30
C LYS A 43 -7.00 3.55 14.79
N ALA A 44 -7.83 4.28 14.05
CA ALA A 44 -7.96 4.18 12.59
C ALA A 44 -6.70 4.60 11.82
N ARG A 45 -5.96 5.63 12.27
CA ARG A 45 -4.69 6.03 11.64
C ARG A 45 -3.62 4.94 11.79
N LYS A 46 -3.40 4.43 13.01
CA LYS A 46 -2.42 3.35 13.26
C LYS A 46 -2.71 2.12 12.39
N TYR A 47 -3.99 1.77 12.30
CA TYR A 47 -4.48 0.71 11.41
C TYR A 47 -4.19 1.01 9.92
N LEU A 48 -4.48 2.22 9.42
CA LEU A 48 -4.27 2.59 8.01
C LEU A 48 -2.78 2.59 7.64
N GLU A 49 -1.92 3.18 8.47
CA GLU A 49 -0.47 3.16 8.33
C GLU A 49 0.09 1.73 8.30
N GLN A 50 -0.50 0.82 9.06
CA GLN A 50 -0.16 -0.59 8.98
C GLN A 50 -0.58 -1.23 7.66
N LYS A 51 -1.82 -1.06 7.20
CA LYS A 51 -2.25 -1.67 5.93
C LYS A 51 -1.51 -1.10 4.72
N LEU A 52 -0.99 0.13 4.82
CA LEU A 52 0.00 0.67 3.88
C LEU A 52 1.31 -0.14 3.92
N ARG A 53 1.93 -0.38 5.08
CA ARG A 53 3.16 -1.19 5.20
C ARG A 53 2.99 -2.63 4.70
N GLU A 54 1.87 -3.28 5.03
CA GLU A 54 1.53 -4.61 4.50
C GLU A 54 1.41 -4.60 2.97
N THR A 55 0.62 -3.67 2.43
CA THR A 55 0.37 -3.59 0.98
C THR A 55 1.65 -3.24 0.20
N ILE A 56 2.54 -2.43 0.77
CA ILE A 56 3.90 -2.20 0.24
C ILE A 56 4.67 -3.52 0.12
N GLY A 57 4.74 -4.30 1.20
CA GLY A 57 5.45 -5.60 1.21
C GLY A 57 4.78 -6.71 0.41
N GLU A 58 3.47 -6.64 0.20
CA GLU A 58 2.68 -7.58 -0.60
C GLU A 58 2.67 -7.27 -2.10
N CYS A 59 2.72 -5.99 -2.49
CA CYS A 59 2.67 -5.56 -3.89
C CYS A 59 4.03 -5.17 -4.48
N GLY A 60 5.06 -4.96 -3.65
CA GLY A 60 6.41 -4.61 -4.11
C GLY A 60 6.55 -3.16 -4.61
N VAL A 61 5.68 -2.25 -4.20
CA VAL A 61 5.75 -0.82 -4.55
C VAL A 61 6.71 -0.06 -3.63
N PRO A 62 7.43 0.99 -4.09
CA PRO A 62 8.42 1.68 -3.25
C PRO A 62 7.77 2.44 -2.08
N ALA A 63 6.69 3.16 -2.37
CA ALA A 63 5.89 3.89 -1.39
C ALA A 63 4.40 3.86 -1.73
N LEU A 64 3.58 4.04 -0.68
CA LEU A 64 2.13 4.04 -0.78
C LEU A 64 1.55 5.03 0.24
N ALA A 65 0.55 5.78 -0.20
CA ALA A 65 -0.19 6.77 0.57
C ALA A 65 -1.69 6.53 0.42
N ALA A 66 -2.46 6.73 1.49
CA ALA A 66 -3.91 6.56 1.46
C ALA A 66 -4.63 7.49 2.44
N VAL A 67 -5.90 7.79 2.13
CA VAL A 67 -6.78 8.56 3.00
C VAL A 67 -8.23 8.08 2.91
N LEU A 68 -8.86 7.96 4.07
CA LEU A 68 -10.30 7.84 4.26
C LEU A 68 -10.85 9.17 4.77
N VAL A 69 -11.98 9.61 4.22
CA VAL A 69 -12.77 10.73 4.70
C VAL A 69 -14.21 10.26 4.86
N ARG A 70 -14.79 10.43 6.05
CA ARG A 70 -16.12 9.89 6.41
C ARG A 70 -16.88 10.84 7.34
N ASP A 71 -18.12 10.50 7.66
CA ASP A 71 -19.02 11.27 8.52
C ASP A 71 -19.20 12.72 8.01
N GLY A 72 -19.56 12.87 6.73
CA GLY A 72 -19.58 14.20 6.07
C GLY A 72 -18.19 14.81 5.84
N GLY A 73 -17.14 14.15 6.31
CA GLY A 73 -15.76 14.65 6.32
C GLY A 73 -15.33 15.29 7.64
N ASP A 74 -16.10 15.13 8.71
CA ASP A 74 -15.65 15.48 10.07
C ASP A 74 -14.45 14.60 10.50
N ALA A 75 -14.40 13.36 10.02
CA ALA A 75 -13.26 12.46 10.21
C ALA A 75 -12.40 12.35 8.93
N ILE A 76 -11.13 12.73 9.04
CA ILE A 76 -10.07 12.44 8.04
C ILE A 76 -9.06 11.48 8.69
N VAL A 77 -8.87 10.32 8.08
CA VAL A 77 -7.83 9.33 8.45
C VAL A 77 -6.88 9.16 7.28
N SER A 78 -5.72 9.79 7.35
CA SER A 78 -4.67 9.72 6.33
C SER A 78 -3.38 9.10 6.88
N GLY A 79 -2.62 8.45 6.01
CA GLY A 79 -1.28 7.92 6.28
C GLY A 79 -0.48 7.72 4.98
N GLN A 80 0.84 7.65 5.11
CA GLN A 80 1.75 7.37 3.99
C GLN A 80 3.04 6.73 4.50
N GLN A 81 3.58 5.76 3.75
CA GLN A 81 4.63 4.84 4.17
C GLN A 81 5.52 4.42 2.99
N GLY A 82 6.66 3.79 3.30
CA GLY A 82 7.60 3.24 2.32
C GLY A 82 8.87 4.09 2.20
N VAL A 83 9.56 3.94 1.06
CA VAL A 83 10.81 4.66 0.76
C VAL A 83 10.63 5.70 -0.35
N ARG A 84 11.27 6.85 -0.17
CA ARG A 84 11.30 7.94 -1.12
C ARG A 84 11.99 7.52 -2.42
N LYS A 85 13.07 6.74 -2.34
CA LYS A 85 13.89 6.31 -3.47
C LYS A 85 14.40 4.88 -3.29
N LEU A 86 14.20 4.00 -4.28
CA LEU A 86 14.84 2.68 -4.32
C LEU A 86 16.38 2.82 -4.39
N GLY A 87 17.10 1.90 -3.75
CA GLY A 87 18.56 1.90 -3.69
C GLY A 87 19.21 2.90 -2.73
N ALA A 88 18.45 3.82 -2.12
CA ALA A 88 18.93 4.72 -1.08
C ALA A 88 18.73 4.15 0.34
N ALA A 89 19.51 4.63 1.31
CA ALA A 89 19.53 4.15 2.70
C ALA A 89 19.46 5.30 3.72
N GLY A 90 19.22 4.94 4.99
CA GLY A 90 19.10 5.88 6.11
C GLY A 90 17.72 6.54 6.23
N ASP A 91 17.45 7.14 7.40
CA ASP A 91 16.12 7.61 7.79
C ASP A 91 15.56 8.72 6.89
N ALA A 92 16.44 9.51 6.25
CA ALA A 92 16.06 10.51 5.25
C ALA A 92 15.34 9.90 4.02
N ASN A 93 15.51 8.60 3.75
CA ASN A 93 14.80 7.88 2.69
C ASN A 93 13.40 7.40 3.12
N VAL A 94 13.02 7.49 4.40
CA VAL A 94 11.67 7.11 4.85
C VAL A 94 10.66 8.17 4.41
N VAL A 95 9.53 7.74 3.86
CA VAL A 95 8.44 8.64 3.45
C VAL A 95 7.84 9.36 4.66
N GLN A 96 7.76 10.68 4.57
CA GLN A 96 7.27 11.55 5.63
C GLN A 96 5.77 11.90 5.44
N PRO A 97 5.02 12.27 6.49
CA PRO A 97 3.57 12.53 6.40
C PRO A 97 3.15 13.69 5.47
N ASN A 98 4.09 14.57 5.12
CA ASN A 98 3.91 15.71 4.21
C ASN A 98 4.45 15.48 2.79
N ASP A 99 5.07 14.33 2.51
CA ASP A 99 5.58 14.00 1.18
C ASP A 99 4.49 14.02 0.10
N LYS A 100 4.84 14.51 -1.09
CA LYS A 100 3.94 14.63 -2.23
C LYS A 100 3.97 13.38 -3.10
N PHE A 101 2.80 12.90 -3.51
CA PHE A 101 2.62 11.90 -4.56
C PHE A 101 2.00 12.58 -5.78
N ASN A 102 2.50 12.27 -6.99
CA ASN A 102 1.91 12.77 -8.23
C ASN A 102 0.61 12.02 -8.52
N LEU A 103 -0.43 12.75 -8.91
CA LEU A 103 -1.79 12.24 -9.09
C LEU A 103 -2.08 11.75 -10.52
N GLY A 104 -1.20 12.05 -11.48
CA GLY A 104 -1.45 11.81 -12.89
C GLY A 104 -2.80 12.39 -13.34
N SER A 105 -3.58 11.63 -14.11
CA SER A 105 -4.87 12.09 -14.63
C SER A 105 -5.94 12.45 -13.58
N VAL A 106 -5.80 12.09 -12.30
CA VAL A 106 -6.65 12.63 -11.22
C VAL A 106 -6.57 14.17 -11.15
N SER A 107 -5.49 14.79 -11.65
CA SER A 107 -5.38 16.24 -11.83
C SER A 107 -6.57 16.88 -12.56
N LYS A 108 -7.24 16.14 -13.46
CA LYS A 108 -8.44 16.62 -14.18
C LYS A 108 -9.61 16.93 -13.24
N VAL A 109 -9.75 16.19 -12.13
CA VAL A 109 -10.72 16.47 -11.07
C VAL A 109 -10.43 17.82 -10.42
N PHE A 110 -9.17 18.07 -10.05
CA PHE A 110 -8.75 19.34 -9.46
C PHE A 110 -8.97 20.51 -10.42
N THR A 111 -8.71 20.33 -11.71
CA THR A 111 -9.01 21.31 -12.76
C THR A 111 -10.49 21.56 -12.94
N GLY A 112 -11.33 20.53 -13.08
CA GLY A 112 -12.79 20.73 -13.21
C GLY A 112 -13.40 21.43 -11.99
N ASN A 113 -12.89 21.13 -10.79
CA ASN A 113 -13.27 21.82 -9.57
C ASN A 113 -12.77 23.27 -9.50
N LEU A 114 -11.52 23.54 -9.92
CA LEU A 114 -11.00 24.91 -10.05
C LEU A 114 -11.83 25.72 -11.04
N ILE A 115 -12.10 25.19 -12.23
CA ILE A 115 -12.91 25.86 -13.26
C ILE A 115 -14.30 26.20 -12.71
N GLY A 116 -14.95 25.27 -11.99
CA GLY A 116 -16.23 25.54 -11.33
C GLY A 116 -16.16 26.63 -10.23
N LYS A 117 -15.06 26.69 -9.47
CA LYS A 117 -14.79 27.77 -8.51
C LYS A 117 -14.58 29.12 -9.19
N LEU A 118 -13.78 29.17 -10.25
CA LEU A 118 -13.52 30.41 -11.01
C LEU A 118 -14.79 30.96 -11.67
N ILE A 119 -15.63 30.08 -12.23
CA ILE A 119 -16.94 30.45 -12.81
C ILE A 119 -17.88 31.00 -11.72
N GLN A 120 -17.97 30.33 -10.57
CA GLN A 120 -18.78 30.79 -9.43
C GLN A 120 -18.34 32.18 -8.93
N ASP A 121 -17.04 32.39 -8.83
CA ASP A 121 -16.44 33.64 -8.34
C ASP A 121 -16.42 34.75 -9.43
N GLY A 122 -16.95 34.49 -10.64
CA GLY A 122 -16.99 35.42 -11.77
C GLY A 122 -15.64 35.72 -12.43
N VAL A 123 -14.60 34.96 -12.10
CA VAL A 123 -13.20 35.25 -12.46
C VAL A 123 -13.01 35.23 -13.97
N GLY A 124 -12.47 36.32 -14.53
CA GLY A 124 -12.24 36.46 -15.97
C GLY A 124 -13.52 36.57 -16.84
N GLY A 125 -14.71 36.63 -16.22
CA GLY A 125 -15.99 36.75 -16.92
C GLY A 125 -16.40 35.52 -17.75
N LEU A 126 -15.90 34.33 -17.39
CA LEU A 126 -16.17 33.08 -18.10
C LEU A 126 -17.23 32.22 -17.40
N GLY A 127 -17.99 31.46 -18.19
CA GLY A 127 -19.00 30.50 -17.72
C GLY A 127 -18.87 29.15 -18.43
N TRP A 128 -19.62 28.14 -17.97
CA TRP A 128 -19.58 26.77 -18.51
C TRP A 128 -19.83 26.69 -20.02
N THR A 129 -20.64 27.61 -20.55
CA THR A 129 -21.03 27.72 -21.97
C THR A 129 -20.14 28.67 -22.78
N SER A 130 -19.16 29.34 -22.18
CA SER A 130 -18.18 30.15 -22.91
C SER A 130 -17.35 29.27 -23.85
N LYS A 131 -17.11 29.75 -25.07
CA LYS A 131 -16.45 29.01 -26.14
C LYS A 131 -15.00 29.42 -26.32
N ILE A 132 -14.23 28.57 -27.01
CA ILE A 132 -12.86 28.89 -27.44
C ILE A 132 -12.82 30.19 -28.28
N SER A 133 -13.85 30.46 -29.09
CA SER A 133 -14.00 31.71 -29.88
C SER A 133 -14.06 32.98 -29.03
N ASP A 134 -14.69 32.91 -27.86
CA ASP A 134 -15.02 34.08 -27.01
C ASP A 134 -13.78 34.57 -26.21
N VAL A 135 -12.71 33.78 -26.28
CA VAL A 135 -11.44 34.01 -25.61
C VAL A 135 -10.30 34.18 -26.61
N TYR A 136 -10.33 33.45 -27.74
CA TYR A 136 -9.26 33.45 -28.75
C TYR A 136 -9.79 33.70 -30.16
N ALA A 137 -10.34 34.89 -30.41
CA ALA A 137 -10.78 35.30 -31.74
C ALA A 137 -9.68 35.12 -32.81
N SER A 138 -8.45 35.59 -32.54
CA SER A 138 -7.34 35.59 -33.51
C SER A 138 -6.69 34.23 -33.79
N ILE A 139 -7.21 33.13 -33.22
CA ILE A 139 -6.77 31.78 -33.62
C ILE A 139 -7.48 31.38 -34.92
N TRP A 140 -8.71 31.86 -35.14
CA TRP A 140 -9.55 31.49 -36.27
C TRP A 140 -9.22 32.20 -37.58
N ASP A 141 -8.28 33.14 -37.56
CA ASP A 141 -7.74 33.81 -38.75
C ASP A 141 -6.85 32.86 -39.58
N ASN A 142 -6.37 31.76 -38.97
CA ASN A 142 -5.71 30.68 -39.67
C ASN A 142 -6.75 29.76 -40.35
N PRO A 143 -6.80 29.66 -41.69
CA PRO A 143 -7.79 28.85 -42.41
C PRO A 143 -7.65 27.34 -42.19
N ALA A 144 -6.53 26.86 -41.66
CA ALA A 144 -6.35 25.46 -41.27
C ALA A 144 -7.04 25.09 -39.94
N SER A 145 -7.67 26.04 -39.25
CA SER A 145 -8.36 25.79 -37.98
C SER A 145 -9.75 25.17 -38.22
N GLN A 146 -10.03 24.03 -37.59
CA GLN A 146 -11.29 23.31 -37.77
C GLN A 146 -12.47 24.15 -37.25
N VAL A 147 -13.29 24.66 -38.18
CA VAL A 147 -14.37 25.64 -37.90
C VAL A 147 -15.36 25.14 -36.84
N LEU A 148 -15.58 23.82 -36.75
CA LEU A 148 -16.45 23.19 -35.76
C LEU A 148 -16.02 23.43 -34.30
N TYR A 149 -14.72 23.64 -34.04
CA TYR A 149 -14.24 23.92 -32.68
C TYR A 149 -14.59 25.35 -32.20
N LYS A 150 -15.08 26.25 -33.08
CA LYS A 150 -15.59 27.57 -32.67
C LYS A 150 -16.77 27.47 -31.69
N THR A 151 -17.54 26.39 -31.73
CA THR A 151 -18.70 26.20 -30.83
C THR A 151 -18.40 25.39 -29.57
N VAL A 152 -17.18 24.84 -29.44
CA VAL A 152 -16.78 24.02 -28.28
C VAL A 152 -16.73 24.87 -27.01
N THR A 153 -17.44 24.42 -25.98
CA THR A 153 -17.59 25.11 -24.70
C THR A 153 -16.68 24.55 -23.60
N ILE A 154 -16.45 25.33 -22.53
CA ILE A 154 -15.69 24.90 -21.35
C ILE A 154 -16.23 23.60 -20.76
N GLU A 155 -17.54 23.41 -20.65
CA GLU A 155 -18.08 22.15 -20.11
C GLU A 155 -17.84 20.94 -21.02
N GLN A 156 -17.83 21.11 -22.35
CA GLN A 156 -17.50 20.04 -23.30
C GLN A 156 -16.01 19.67 -23.28
N LEU A 157 -15.14 20.65 -22.98
CA LEU A 157 -13.71 20.44 -22.77
C LEU A 157 -13.44 19.63 -21.49
N ILE A 158 -14.16 19.90 -20.39
CA ILE A 158 -13.99 19.19 -19.12
C ILE A 158 -14.69 17.82 -19.11
N ALA A 159 -15.85 17.68 -19.77
CA ALA A 159 -16.61 16.43 -19.80
C ALA A 159 -16.18 15.44 -20.92
N HIS A 160 -15.10 15.74 -21.64
CA HIS A 160 -14.56 14.92 -22.75
C HIS A 160 -15.52 14.73 -23.95
N THR A 161 -16.39 15.71 -24.20
CA THR A 161 -17.38 15.70 -25.30
C THR A 161 -17.08 16.67 -26.45
N SER A 162 -15.91 17.32 -26.45
CA SER A 162 -15.47 18.33 -27.44
C SER A 162 -15.03 17.80 -28.81
N GLY A 163 -14.72 16.49 -28.94
CA GLY A 163 -14.13 15.90 -30.16
C GLY A 163 -12.65 16.21 -30.40
N MET A 164 -12.00 17.01 -29.55
CA MET A 164 -10.60 17.43 -29.67
C MET A 164 -9.60 16.35 -29.19
N PRO A 165 -8.37 16.27 -29.73
CA PRO A 165 -7.37 15.28 -29.34
C PRO A 165 -6.78 15.46 -27.92
N TYR A 166 -6.08 14.43 -27.43
CA TYR A 166 -5.25 14.52 -26.21
C TYR A 166 -3.86 15.15 -26.45
N THR A 167 -3.23 14.80 -27.57
CA THR A 167 -1.94 15.34 -28.00
C THR A 167 -2.10 15.75 -29.47
N PRO A 168 -2.07 17.06 -29.79
CA PRO A 168 -2.11 17.54 -31.16
C PRO A 168 -0.92 17.05 -32.00
N ALA A 169 -1.10 16.88 -33.30
CA ALA A 169 -0.05 16.38 -34.19
C ALA A 169 1.19 17.29 -34.28
N ALA A 170 1.01 18.60 -34.03
CA ALA A 170 2.08 19.59 -33.98
C ALA A 170 2.58 19.90 -32.54
N ASP A 171 2.28 19.06 -31.56
CA ASP A 171 2.56 19.33 -30.14
C ASP A 171 4.01 19.05 -29.74
N ASN A 172 4.83 20.11 -29.70
CA ASN A 172 6.20 20.09 -29.20
C ASN A 172 6.36 20.75 -27.82
N VAL A 173 5.28 21.06 -27.11
CA VAL A 173 5.35 21.91 -25.90
C VAL A 173 5.76 21.17 -24.62
N ASP A 174 5.97 19.84 -24.73
CA ASP A 174 6.54 18.98 -23.68
C ASP A 174 8.01 18.58 -23.95
N ASP A 175 8.70 19.15 -24.95
CA ASP A 175 10.17 18.99 -25.05
C ASP A 175 10.85 19.87 -23.99
N TRP A 176 10.89 19.36 -22.76
CA TRP A 176 11.39 20.06 -21.58
C TRP A 176 12.87 19.76 -21.28
N GLU A 177 13.47 18.76 -21.92
CA GLU A 177 14.84 18.30 -21.58
C GLU A 177 15.91 19.35 -21.89
N THR A 178 15.59 20.28 -22.79
CA THR A 178 16.43 21.42 -23.21
C THR A 178 16.20 22.71 -22.40
N TYR A 179 15.21 22.75 -21.49
CA TYR A 179 14.81 24.00 -20.82
C TYR A 179 15.82 24.50 -19.77
N THR A 180 16.13 25.79 -19.86
CA THR A 180 16.99 26.50 -18.91
C THR A 180 16.18 27.20 -17.80
N ALA A 181 16.87 27.79 -16.82
CA ALA A 181 16.22 28.69 -15.85
C ALA A 181 15.46 29.86 -16.50
N ALA A 182 15.92 30.35 -17.66
CA ALA A 182 15.23 31.41 -18.40
C ALA A 182 13.94 30.91 -19.10
N ASP A 183 13.70 29.61 -19.18
CA ASP A 183 12.53 28.98 -19.80
C ASP A 183 11.42 28.65 -18.80
N MET A 184 11.75 28.70 -17.51
CA MET A 184 10.88 28.42 -16.36
C MET A 184 10.24 29.69 -15.79
N THR A 185 9.56 30.46 -16.64
CA THR A 185 8.84 31.69 -16.23
C THR A 185 7.34 31.62 -16.51
N ASN A 186 6.51 32.19 -15.63
CA ASN A 186 5.05 32.12 -15.69
C ASN A 186 4.48 32.59 -17.05
N ASN A 187 5.11 33.59 -17.67
CA ASN A 187 4.76 34.04 -19.02
C ASN A 187 5.03 32.98 -20.10
N LYS A 188 6.17 32.27 -20.04
CA LYS A 188 6.45 31.15 -20.96
C LYS A 188 5.55 29.93 -20.69
N LEU A 189 5.08 29.70 -19.44
CA LEU A 189 4.14 28.61 -19.14
C LEU A 189 2.77 28.85 -19.78
N ARG A 190 2.20 30.04 -19.60
CA ARG A 190 0.96 30.47 -20.27
C ARG A 190 1.10 30.48 -21.78
N ALA A 191 2.28 30.85 -22.31
CA ALA A 191 2.57 30.77 -23.74
C ALA A 191 2.54 29.32 -24.28
N ARG A 192 3.14 28.35 -23.57
CA ARG A 192 3.06 26.91 -23.91
C ARG A 192 1.61 26.41 -23.92
N ARG A 193 0.79 26.80 -22.92
CA ARG A 193 -0.64 26.44 -22.87
C ARG A 193 -1.45 27.10 -23.98
N ARG A 194 -1.15 28.35 -24.37
CA ARG A 194 -1.77 28.99 -25.54
C ARG A 194 -1.32 28.34 -26.86
N LEU A 195 -0.08 27.88 -26.96
CA LEU A 195 0.42 27.13 -28.11
C LEU A 195 -0.27 25.77 -28.25
N TYR A 196 -0.48 25.05 -27.15
CA TYR A 196 -1.31 23.84 -27.13
C TYR A 196 -2.72 24.11 -27.72
N VAL A 197 -3.40 25.19 -27.29
CA VAL A 197 -4.70 25.58 -27.88
C VAL A 197 -4.59 25.85 -29.37
N LYS A 198 -3.58 26.60 -29.82
CA LYS A 198 -3.36 26.92 -31.25
C LYS A 198 -3.17 25.66 -32.08
N ASN A 199 -2.45 24.65 -31.57
CA ASN A 199 -2.19 23.40 -32.29
C ASN A 199 -3.42 22.48 -32.26
N ALA A 200 -4.08 22.35 -31.10
CA ALA A 200 -5.24 21.46 -30.91
C ALA A 200 -6.45 21.80 -31.79
N VAL A 201 -6.57 23.04 -32.28
CA VAL A 201 -7.65 23.43 -33.21
C VAL A 201 -7.37 23.12 -34.69
N LEU A 202 -6.15 22.70 -35.05
CA LEU A 202 -5.78 22.35 -36.42
C LEU A 202 -6.12 20.88 -36.73
N ASP A 203 -5.91 20.01 -35.75
CA ASP A 203 -6.15 18.57 -35.83
C ASP A 203 -7.62 18.24 -36.13
N ALA A 204 -7.83 17.31 -37.07
CA ALA A 204 -9.14 16.79 -37.41
C ALA A 204 -9.85 16.17 -36.19
N PRO A 205 -11.18 16.34 -36.06
CA PRO A 205 -11.93 15.88 -34.90
C PRO A 205 -11.99 14.36 -34.82
N LYS A 206 -11.97 13.84 -33.59
CA LYS A 206 -12.08 12.40 -33.29
C LYS A 206 -13.51 11.87 -33.51
N TYR A 207 -14.50 12.75 -33.38
CA TYR A 207 -15.88 12.59 -33.88
C TYR A 207 -16.48 13.99 -34.09
N ALA A 208 -17.53 14.09 -34.90
CA ALA A 208 -18.25 15.34 -35.12
C ALA A 208 -19.76 15.09 -35.21
N PRO A 209 -20.61 16.11 -34.94
CA PRO A 209 -20.26 17.40 -34.33
C PRO A 209 -19.87 17.25 -32.85
N PRO A 210 -19.40 18.31 -32.17
CA PRO A 210 -19.19 18.29 -30.73
C PRO A 210 -20.46 17.85 -29.96
N ASN A 211 -20.25 17.28 -28.79
CA ASN A 211 -21.25 16.74 -27.87
C ASN A 211 -21.95 15.41 -28.26
N THR A 212 -21.68 14.83 -29.44
CA THR A 212 -22.29 13.54 -29.86
C THR A 212 -21.50 12.29 -29.45
N GLY A 213 -20.21 12.43 -29.12
CA GLY A 213 -19.32 11.34 -28.72
C GLY A 213 -18.58 11.61 -27.42
N PHE A 214 -17.65 10.71 -27.09
CA PHE A 214 -16.71 10.82 -25.98
C PHE A 214 -15.30 10.53 -26.51
N GLU A 215 -14.33 11.38 -26.19
CA GLU A 215 -12.90 11.16 -26.47
C GLU A 215 -12.09 11.72 -25.31
N TYR A 216 -11.19 10.91 -24.78
CA TYR A 216 -10.37 11.31 -23.65
C TYR A 216 -9.29 12.30 -24.10
N SER A 217 -9.44 13.57 -23.69
CA SER A 217 -8.80 14.70 -24.37
C SER A 217 -8.06 15.65 -23.44
N GLY A 218 -7.24 16.54 -24.01
CA GLY A 218 -6.51 17.57 -23.27
C GLY A 218 -7.34 18.81 -22.93
N GLY A 219 -8.68 18.71 -22.94
CA GLY A 219 -9.57 19.86 -22.81
C GLY A 219 -9.37 20.69 -21.53
N GLY A 220 -8.91 20.07 -20.44
CA GLY A 220 -8.51 20.79 -19.21
C GLY A 220 -7.34 21.77 -19.41
N ILE A 221 -6.45 21.52 -20.37
CA ILE A 221 -5.37 22.45 -20.76
C ILE A 221 -5.98 23.67 -21.44
N ILE A 222 -6.89 23.46 -22.39
CA ILE A 222 -7.59 24.51 -23.14
C ILE A 222 -8.42 25.38 -22.21
N ALA A 223 -9.25 24.76 -21.35
CA ALA A 223 -10.07 25.46 -20.37
C ALA A 223 -9.21 26.28 -19.38
N SER A 224 -8.09 25.73 -18.89
CA SER A 224 -7.16 26.47 -18.02
C SER A 224 -6.56 27.67 -18.75
N SER A 225 -6.04 27.46 -19.96
CA SER A 225 -5.45 28.49 -20.84
C SER A 225 -6.41 29.67 -21.06
N MET A 226 -7.72 29.41 -21.19
CA MET A 226 -8.74 30.44 -21.32
C MET A 226 -8.81 31.37 -20.08
N PHE A 227 -8.74 30.83 -18.86
CA PHE A 227 -8.65 31.64 -17.65
C PHE A 227 -7.27 32.31 -17.51
N GLU A 228 -6.17 31.65 -17.88
CA GLU A 228 -4.82 32.26 -17.89
C GLU A 228 -4.72 33.48 -18.83
N HIS A 229 -5.52 33.48 -19.91
CA HIS A 229 -5.63 34.62 -20.82
C HIS A 229 -6.46 35.77 -20.25
N LYS A 230 -7.62 35.48 -19.64
CA LYS A 230 -8.53 36.51 -19.08
C LYS A 230 -8.04 37.10 -17.75
N THR A 231 -7.22 36.39 -16.97
CA THR A 231 -6.76 36.81 -15.63
C THR A 231 -5.30 37.26 -15.56
N ALA A 232 -4.53 36.97 -16.61
CA ALA A 232 -3.07 37.06 -16.65
C ALA A 232 -2.28 36.16 -15.64
N LYS A 233 -2.95 35.42 -14.75
CA LYS A 233 -2.36 34.45 -13.82
C LYS A 233 -2.11 33.09 -14.50
N THR A 234 -1.29 32.22 -13.93
CA THR A 234 -1.16 30.81 -14.37
C THR A 234 -2.22 29.90 -13.72
N TYR A 235 -2.41 28.71 -14.29
CA TYR A 235 -3.18 27.63 -13.66
C TYR A 235 -2.70 27.33 -12.23
N GLU A 236 -1.39 27.31 -12.00
CA GLU A 236 -0.77 27.06 -10.68
C GLU A 236 -1.12 28.14 -9.66
N GLU A 237 -1.07 29.41 -10.08
CA GLU A 237 -1.46 30.56 -9.25
C GLU A 237 -2.96 30.48 -8.91
N LEU A 238 -3.82 30.27 -9.92
CA LEU A 238 -5.26 30.13 -9.74
C LEU A 238 -5.63 28.93 -8.85
N LEU A 239 -4.98 27.77 -9.03
CA LEU A 239 -5.18 26.57 -8.22
C LEU A 239 -4.76 26.80 -6.77
N ARG A 240 -3.64 27.51 -6.55
CA ARG A 240 -3.19 27.87 -5.19
C ARG A 240 -4.14 28.84 -4.52
N GLU A 241 -4.57 29.89 -5.23
CA GLU A 241 -5.38 31.00 -4.71
C GLU A 241 -6.83 30.61 -4.43
N HIS A 242 -7.49 29.90 -5.35
CA HIS A 242 -8.92 29.61 -5.26
C HIS A 242 -9.26 28.24 -4.66
N LEU A 243 -8.30 27.29 -4.60
CA LEU A 243 -8.53 25.94 -4.09
C LEU A 243 -7.59 25.54 -2.94
N PHE A 244 -6.26 25.52 -3.15
CA PHE A 244 -5.34 24.95 -2.16
C PHE A 244 -5.24 25.79 -0.87
N ALA A 245 -4.90 27.08 -0.97
CA ALA A 245 -4.75 27.92 0.23
C ALA A 245 -6.08 28.10 1.00
N PRO A 246 -7.25 28.31 0.36
CA PRO A 246 -8.53 28.34 1.07
C PRO A 246 -8.88 27.03 1.79
N LEU A 247 -8.46 25.87 1.28
CA LEU A 247 -8.64 24.56 1.94
C LEU A 247 -7.51 24.20 2.93
N GLY A 248 -6.45 25.01 3.02
CA GLY A 248 -5.27 24.76 3.84
C GLY A 248 -4.44 23.58 3.35
N MET A 249 -4.27 23.45 2.03
CA MET A 249 -3.51 22.37 1.38
C MET A 249 -2.06 22.81 1.14
N ASP A 250 -1.32 22.96 2.24
CA ASP A 250 0.04 23.51 2.28
C ASP A 250 1.12 22.56 1.72
N HIS A 251 0.74 21.33 1.41
CA HIS A 251 1.57 20.26 0.84
C HIS A 251 0.98 19.76 -0.49
N ALA A 252 0.29 20.64 -1.22
CA ALA A 252 -0.18 20.44 -2.60
C ALA A 252 0.51 21.41 -3.58
N ALA A 253 0.89 20.89 -4.74
CA ALA A 253 1.65 21.61 -5.77
C ALA A 253 1.39 21.01 -7.17
N THR A 254 2.18 21.45 -8.17
CA THR A 254 2.27 20.82 -9.49
C THR A 254 3.68 20.30 -9.77
N GLY A 255 3.76 19.34 -10.69
CA GLY A 255 4.98 18.72 -11.20
C GLY A 255 5.72 17.88 -10.17
N VAL A 256 6.99 18.22 -9.98
CA VAL A 256 7.97 17.38 -9.28
C VAL A 256 7.61 17.18 -7.81
N THR A 257 7.71 15.93 -7.37
CA THR A 257 7.45 15.51 -5.98
C THR A 257 8.65 15.79 -5.07
N CYS A 258 9.86 15.80 -5.63
CA CYS A 258 11.15 16.08 -4.97
C CYS A 258 12.06 16.94 -5.87
N THR A 259 13.04 17.63 -5.27
CA THR A 259 14.04 18.50 -5.96
C THR A 259 15.45 18.39 -5.39
N GLY A 260 15.60 17.81 -4.20
CA GLY A 260 16.87 17.42 -3.57
C GLY A 260 16.90 15.91 -3.34
N ALA A 261 18.11 15.34 -3.19
CA ALA A 261 18.35 13.90 -3.31
C ALA A 261 17.36 12.99 -2.56
N LEU A 262 16.88 13.39 -1.37
CA LEU A 262 15.83 12.72 -0.58
C LEU A 262 14.89 13.75 0.09
N ASP A 263 14.55 14.88 -0.54
CA ASP A 263 13.62 15.88 0.04
C ASP A 263 12.13 15.52 -0.11
N GLY A 264 11.81 14.49 -0.91
CA GLY A 264 10.49 13.91 -1.10
C GLY A 264 10.58 12.62 -1.92
N PRO A 265 9.45 12.00 -2.31
CA PRO A 265 9.44 10.76 -3.07
C PRO A 265 9.94 10.99 -4.50
N TRP A 266 10.89 10.16 -4.94
CA TRP A 266 11.20 9.97 -6.34
C TRP A 266 10.08 9.16 -7.00
N GLN A 267 9.80 9.44 -8.26
CA GLN A 267 8.94 8.61 -9.09
C GLN A 267 9.79 7.48 -9.69
N HIS A 268 9.20 6.31 -9.96
CA HIS A 268 9.94 5.12 -10.40
C HIS A 268 9.38 4.58 -11.72
N SER A 269 10.30 4.25 -12.62
CA SER A 269 10.02 3.64 -13.92
C SER A 269 10.39 2.17 -13.89
N TRP A 270 9.58 1.35 -14.56
CA TRP A 270 9.96 -0.03 -14.89
C TRP A 270 10.82 -0.04 -16.15
N ASP A 271 12.00 -0.63 -16.05
CA ASP A 271 12.86 -0.95 -17.18
C ASP A 271 12.58 -2.40 -17.64
N PRO A 272 12.03 -2.61 -18.86
CA PRO A 272 11.75 -3.95 -19.37
C PRO A 272 13.00 -4.70 -19.85
N GLU A 273 14.13 -4.02 -20.08
CA GLU A 273 15.38 -4.65 -20.54
C GLU A 273 16.15 -5.26 -19.36
N THR A 274 16.33 -4.51 -18.28
CA THR A 274 16.94 -5.04 -17.03
C THR A 274 15.95 -5.79 -16.14
N MET A 275 14.64 -5.68 -16.40
CA MET A 275 13.55 -6.15 -15.54
C MET A 275 13.62 -5.58 -14.11
N THR A 276 13.95 -4.29 -13.99
CA THR A 276 14.07 -3.59 -12.69
C THR A 276 13.09 -2.42 -12.55
N MET A 277 12.73 -2.12 -11.29
CA MET A 277 12.05 -0.87 -10.94
C MET A 277 13.11 0.13 -10.46
N SER A 278 13.30 1.23 -11.19
CA SER A 278 14.39 2.19 -10.96
C SER A 278 13.86 3.62 -10.76
N PRO A 279 14.48 4.46 -9.90
CA PRO A 279 14.08 5.86 -9.74
C PRO A 279 14.31 6.65 -11.03
N ASP A 280 13.31 7.38 -11.53
CA ASP A 280 13.38 8.09 -12.81
C ASP A 280 14.04 9.47 -12.65
N PRO A 281 15.25 9.70 -13.20
CA PRO A 281 15.99 10.96 -13.02
C PRO A 281 15.37 12.15 -13.76
N ARG A 282 14.42 11.93 -14.69
CA ARG A 282 13.69 13.02 -15.36
C ARG A 282 12.73 13.70 -14.40
N THR A 283 12.03 12.91 -13.59
CA THR A 283 11.00 13.35 -12.65
C THR A 283 11.53 14.18 -11.47
N HIS A 284 12.85 14.28 -11.35
CA HIS A 284 13.55 15.07 -10.35
C HIS A 284 14.01 16.46 -10.87
N LYS A 285 14.08 16.65 -12.20
CA LYS A 285 14.57 17.91 -12.79
C LYS A 285 13.46 18.98 -12.70
N PRO A 286 13.72 20.21 -12.19
CA PRO A 286 12.70 21.27 -12.10
C PRO A 286 11.98 21.57 -13.43
N ALA A 287 12.69 21.46 -14.55
CA ALA A 287 12.14 21.63 -15.90
C ALA A 287 10.98 20.67 -16.25
N PHE A 288 10.93 19.47 -15.63
CA PHE A 288 9.83 18.50 -15.79
C PHE A 288 8.48 19.04 -15.28
N ASN A 289 8.48 20.03 -14.37
CA ASN A 289 7.28 20.75 -13.94
C ASN A 289 6.77 21.73 -15.02
N PHE A 290 7.63 22.16 -15.94
CA PHE A 290 7.42 23.38 -16.72
C PHE A 290 6.72 23.20 -18.06
N HIS A 291 5.79 22.25 -18.09
CA HIS A 291 5.10 21.76 -19.28
C HIS A 291 3.60 22.11 -19.28
N CYS A 292 2.92 22.00 -20.43
CA CYS A 292 1.54 22.51 -20.54
C CYS A 292 0.53 21.70 -19.71
N ARG A 293 0.78 20.40 -19.50
CA ARG A 293 -0.23 19.41 -19.06
C ARG A 293 -0.50 19.34 -17.56
N ALA A 294 0.00 20.29 -16.75
CA ALA A 294 -0.20 20.26 -15.30
C ALA A 294 -1.69 20.09 -14.90
N SER A 295 -2.58 20.80 -15.61
CA SER A 295 -4.04 20.75 -15.40
C SER A 295 -4.72 19.46 -15.87
N VAL A 296 -4.00 18.51 -16.46
CA VAL A 296 -4.54 17.20 -16.85
C VAL A 296 -3.71 16.01 -16.37
N GLY A 297 -2.52 16.23 -15.78
CA GLY A 297 -1.59 15.15 -15.46
C GLY A 297 -0.50 15.40 -14.42
N ALA A 298 -0.37 16.58 -13.79
CA ALA A 298 0.78 16.83 -12.90
C ALA A 298 0.47 17.53 -11.56
N VAL A 299 -0.77 17.53 -11.05
CA VAL A 299 -1.00 17.90 -9.65
C VAL A 299 -0.33 16.86 -8.73
N CYS A 300 0.30 17.28 -7.64
CA CYS A 300 0.92 16.39 -6.65
C CYS A 300 0.66 16.85 -5.21
N MET A 301 0.38 15.93 -4.28
CA MET A 301 0.06 16.28 -2.88
C MET A 301 0.26 15.12 -1.88
N SER A 302 0.23 15.45 -0.59
CA SER A 302 0.17 14.47 0.51
C SER A 302 -1.21 13.84 0.70
N ALA A 303 -1.29 12.71 1.39
CA ALA A 303 -2.55 12.06 1.76
C ALA A 303 -3.42 12.95 2.69
N GLY A 304 -2.80 13.78 3.53
CA GLY A 304 -3.51 14.74 4.37
C GLY A 304 -4.27 15.78 3.54
N ASP A 305 -3.64 16.31 2.49
CA ASP A 305 -4.23 17.35 1.63
C ASP A 305 -5.27 16.79 0.66
N MET A 306 -5.05 15.58 0.14
CA MET A 306 -6.08 14.82 -0.56
C MET A 306 -7.33 14.65 0.32
N GLY A 307 -7.15 14.38 1.62
CA GLY A 307 -8.23 14.38 2.61
C GLY A 307 -8.95 15.72 2.76
N LYS A 308 -8.21 16.84 2.79
CA LYS A 308 -8.79 18.21 2.85
C LYS A 308 -9.66 18.52 1.63
N PHE A 309 -9.24 18.10 0.44
CA PHE A 309 -10.03 18.21 -0.80
C PHE A 309 -11.27 17.31 -0.79
N ILE A 310 -11.14 16.03 -0.44
CA ILE A 310 -12.29 15.10 -0.38
C ILE A 310 -13.32 15.58 0.66
N ARG A 311 -12.89 16.13 1.80
CA ARG A 311 -13.78 16.75 2.79
C ARG A 311 -14.57 17.94 2.23
N GLU A 312 -14.04 18.70 1.27
CA GLU A 312 -14.78 19.77 0.58
C GLU A 312 -15.89 19.21 -0.33
N GLN A 313 -15.68 18.03 -0.90
CA GLN A 313 -16.70 17.32 -1.69
C GLN A 313 -17.87 16.81 -0.83
N LEU A 314 -17.63 16.52 0.45
CA LEU A 314 -18.55 15.77 1.31
C LEU A 314 -19.36 16.62 2.31
N ARG A 315 -18.74 17.64 2.92
CA ARG A 315 -19.34 18.35 4.07
C ARG A 315 -20.66 19.04 3.74
N ASP A 316 -21.57 19.13 4.70
CA ASP A 316 -22.88 19.75 4.44
C ASP A 316 -22.80 21.25 4.12
N ASP A 317 -21.75 21.94 4.56
CA ASP A 317 -21.45 23.34 4.21
C ASP A 317 -20.03 23.49 3.60
N PRO A 318 -19.89 23.40 2.26
CA PRO A 318 -18.60 23.57 1.58
C PRO A 318 -17.98 24.96 1.84
N LYS A 319 -16.65 25.00 2.06
CA LYS A 319 -15.92 26.23 2.42
C LYS A 319 -15.60 27.13 1.21
N VAL A 320 -15.43 26.56 0.01
CA VAL A 320 -15.02 27.33 -1.18
C VAL A 320 -16.09 27.35 -2.27
N PHE A 321 -16.94 26.32 -2.32
CA PHE A 321 -18.05 26.21 -3.27
C PHE A 321 -19.37 26.59 -2.61
N THR A 322 -20.32 27.13 -3.38
CA THR A 322 -21.73 27.04 -3.00
C THR A 322 -22.21 25.59 -3.16
N LYS A 323 -23.26 25.21 -2.41
CA LYS A 323 -23.88 23.88 -2.51
C LYS A 323 -24.38 23.60 -3.94
N ALA A 324 -24.89 24.63 -4.62
CA ALA A 324 -25.30 24.56 -6.02
C ALA A 324 -24.12 24.30 -6.97
N THR A 325 -23.03 25.08 -6.85
CA THR A 325 -21.80 24.86 -7.65
C THR A 325 -21.31 23.43 -7.49
N ARG A 326 -21.13 22.99 -6.24
CA ARG A 326 -20.65 21.63 -5.93
C ARG A 326 -21.56 20.54 -6.52
N LYS A 327 -22.88 20.65 -6.32
CA LYS A 327 -23.88 19.75 -6.92
C LYS A 327 -23.74 19.67 -8.45
N THR A 328 -23.56 20.80 -9.15
CA THR A 328 -23.34 20.73 -10.61
C THR A 328 -22.02 20.06 -10.99
N MET A 329 -20.94 20.28 -10.25
CA MET A 329 -19.66 19.60 -10.50
C MET A 329 -19.70 18.09 -10.25
N GLN A 330 -20.51 17.65 -9.28
CA GLN A 330 -20.63 16.25 -8.88
C GLN A 330 -21.66 15.46 -9.71
N ALA A 331 -22.73 16.11 -10.20
CA ALA A 331 -23.85 15.41 -10.84
C ALA A 331 -24.17 15.87 -12.28
N TYR A 332 -23.80 17.08 -12.72
CA TYR A 332 -24.25 17.59 -14.03
C TYR A 332 -23.53 16.87 -15.19
N ARG A 333 -24.32 16.15 -15.99
CA ARG A 333 -23.90 15.44 -17.20
C ARG A 333 -24.06 16.32 -18.44
N VAL A 334 -22.97 16.56 -19.17
CA VAL A 334 -22.94 17.47 -20.35
C VAL A 334 -23.50 16.83 -21.63
N SER A 335 -23.37 15.50 -21.77
CA SER A 335 -23.99 14.71 -22.84
C SER A 335 -24.25 13.28 -22.38
N THR A 336 -25.24 12.62 -22.98
CA THR A 336 -25.45 11.17 -22.83
C THR A 336 -24.26 10.35 -23.32
N ALA A 337 -23.46 10.87 -24.26
CA ALA A 337 -22.26 10.21 -24.78
C ALA A 337 -21.13 10.04 -23.73
N SER A 338 -21.11 10.86 -22.67
CA SER A 338 -20.08 10.82 -21.62
C SER A 338 -20.63 10.35 -20.28
N SER A 339 -19.77 9.67 -19.51
CA SER A 339 -19.95 9.40 -18.08
C SER A 339 -19.29 10.43 -17.17
N THR A 340 -18.64 11.45 -17.75
CA THR A 340 -17.94 12.52 -17.02
C THR A 340 -18.88 13.67 -16.69
N VAL A 341 -18.76 14.21 -15.47
CA VAL A 341 -19.51 15.38 -14.97
C VAL A 341 -18.64 16.64 -14.93
N ARG A 342 -19.26 17.84 -14.82
CA ARG A 342 -18.57 19.15 -14.86
C ARG A 342 -17.35 19.30 -13.93
N GLY A 343 -17.27 18.56 -12.83
CA GLY A 343 -16.11 18.57 -11.93
C GLY A 343 -14.89 17.79 -12.41
N GLY A 344 -14.92 17.20 -13.62
CA GLY A 344 -13.83 16.36 -14.15
C GLY A 344 -13.79 14.95 -13.56
N TRP A 345 -14.90 14.48 -12.99
CA TRP A 345 -15.05 13.14 -12.44
C TRP A 345 -15.73 12.20 -13.43
N ALA A 346 -15.32 10.93 -13.50
CA ALA A 346 -16.20 9.86 -13.98
C ALA A 346 -17.28 9.58 -12.92
N SER A 347 -18.49 9.20 -13.35
CA SER A 347 -19.61 8.90 -12.46
C SER A 347 -20.27 7.56 -12.80
N THR A 348 -20.63 6.78 -11.79
CA THR A 348 -21.41 5.54 -11.96
C THR A 348 -22.87 5.80 -12.30
N ASN A 349 -23.39 7.00 -12.02
CA ASN A 349 -24.74 7.42 -12.37
C ASN A 349 -24.77 8.91 -12.74
N PRO A 350 -24.25 9.29 -13.93
CA PRO A 350 -24.10 10.71 -14.31
C PRO A 350 -25.47 11.36 -14.52
N GLY A 351 -25.73 12.44 -13.77
CA GLY A 351 -27.05 13.06 -13.62
C GLY A 351 -27.64 12.92 -12.20
N SER A 352 -27.07 12.06 -11.34
CA SER A 352 -27.62 11.71 -10.03
C SER A 352 -26.69 12.02 -8.85
N GLU A 353 -27.28 12.36 -7.71
CA GLU A 353 -26.59 12.42 -6.41
C GLU A 353 -26.47 11.03 -5.75
N GLN A 354 -27.14 10.00 -6.29
CA GLN A 354 -27.00 8.60 -5.87
C GLN A 354 -25.83 7.90 -6.59
N ALA A 355 -24.78 8.65 -6.91
CA ALA A 355 -23.62 8.18 -7.66
C ALA A 355 -22.40 7.95 -6.78
N GLU A 356 -21.50 7.09 -7.25
CA GLU A 356 -20.08 7.18 -6.91
C GLU A 356 -19.37 7.97 -8.01
N ILE A 357 -18.64 9.00 -7.62
CA ILE A 357 -17.80 9.80 -8.53
C ILE A 357 -16.33 9.49 -8.25
N TRP A 358 -15.54 9.29 -9.30
CA TRP A 358 -14.18 8.75 -9.18
C TRP A 358 -13.28 9.19 -10.33
N HIS A 359 -11.98 9.02 -10.16
CA HIS A 359 -11.00 9.15 -11.24
C HIS A 359 -9.71 8.37 -10.89
N THR A 360 -9.03 7.83 -11.90
CA THR A 360 -7.70 7.18 -11.80
C THR A 360 -6.65 7.99 -12.57
N GLY A 361 -5.36 7.85 -12.24
CA GLY A 361 -4.33 8.66 -12.86
C GLY A 361 -2.99 7.95 -12.90
N ASP A 362 -2.42 7.86 -14.10
CA ASP A 362 -1.09 7.33 -14.37
C ASP A 362 -0.31 8.32 -15.25
N ILE A 363 1.01 8.35 -15.12
CA ILE A 363 1.97 9.08 -15.98
C ILE A 363 3.24 8.25 -16.29
N GLY A 364 3.16 6.92 -16.22
CA GLY A 364 4.28 6.00 -16.46
C GLY A 364 5.25 5.86 -15.29
N THR A 365 5.22 6.77 -14.32
CA THR A 365 6.15 6.82 -13.17
C THR A 365 5.47 6.94 -11.79
N ALA A 366 4.15 7.18 -11.74
CA ALA A 366 3.34 7.23 -10.53
C ALA A 366 1.87 6.91 -10.85
N TYR A 367 1.13 6.46 -9.85
CA TYR A 367 -0.27 6.06 -9.98
C TYR A 367 -1.11 6.54 -8.79
N ALA A 368 -2.32 7.01 -9.06
CA ALA A 368 -3.30 7.42 -8.06
C ALA A 368 -4.72 7.03 -8.47
N ALA A 369 -5.58 6.87 -7.47
CA ALA A 369 -7.02 6.76 -7.64
C ALA A 369 -7.75 7.42 -6.47
N LEU A 370 -8.90 8.02 -6.75
CA LEU A 370 -9.85 8.43 -5.71
C LEU A 370 -11.30 8.16 -6.11
N SER A 371 -12.15 8.07 -5.09
CA SER A 371 -13.60 7.85 -5.19
C SER A 371 -14.32 8.61 -4.08
N VAL A 372 -15.52 9.12 -4.37
CA VAL A 372 -16.43 9.76 -3.42
C VAL A 372 -17.81 9.15 -3.62
N ILE A 373 -18.30 8.46 -2.58
CA ILE A 373 -19.60 7.80 -2.54
C ILE A 373 -20.61 8.79 -1.96
N LEU A 374 -21.20 9.62 -2.82
CA LEU A 374 -22.09 10.72 -2.45
C LEU A 374 -23.19 10.31 -1.44
N PRO A 375 -23.99 9.24 -1.64
CA PRO A 375 -25.06 8.88 -0.70
C PRO A 375 -24.56 8.32 0.65
N ARG A 376 -23.28 7.93 0.77
CA ARG A 376 -22.67 7.54 2.06
C ARG A 376 -21.97 8.69 2.77
N LYS A 377 -21.85 9.87 2.14
CA LYS A 377 -20.99 10.98 2.58
C LYS A 377 -19.55 10.53 2.92
N MET A 378 -19.02 9.58 2.14
CA MET A 378 -17.71 8.96 2.31
C MET A 378 -16.85 9.16 1.06
N GLY A 379 -15.54 9.28 1.22
CA GLY A 379 -14.58 9.31 0.12
C GLY A 379 -13.23 8.73 0.51
N SER A 380 -12.49 8.28 -0.49
CA SER A 380 -11.19 7.62 -0.31
C SER A 380 -10.27 7.89 -1.49
N ALA A 381 -8.97 7.94 -1.22
CA ALA A 381 -7.92 7.96 -2.22
C ALA A 381 -6.72 7.11 -1.81
N ALA A 382 -5.99 6.59 -2.81
CA ALA A 382 -4.68 5.98 -2.63
C ALA A 382 -3.73 6.34 -3.79
N MET A 383 -2.43 6.47 -3.48
CA MET A 383 -1.41 7.05 -4.35
C MET A 383 -0.06 6.34 -4.15
N SER A 384 0.71 6.13 -5.22
CA SER A 384 2.01 5.46 -5.21
C SER A 384 2.98 6.09 -6.21
N ASN A 385 4.28 5.95 -5.96
CA ASN A 385 5.38 6.49 -6.76
C ASN A 385 5.94 5.50 -7.80
N THR A 386 5.06 4.67 -8.36
CA THR A 386 5.26 3.82 -9.55
C THR A 386 3.92 3.71 -10.32
N ASN A 387 3.94 3.32 -11.59
CA ASN A 387 2.78 3.28 -12.49
C ASN A 387 1.77 2.15 -12.18
N SER A 388 0.61 2.19 -12.86
CA SER A 388 -0.53 1.30 -12.64
C SER A 388 -0.25 -0.19 -12.80
N ALA A 389 0.75 -0.59 -13.60
CA ALA A 389 1.10 -2.00 -13.77
C ALA A 389 1.63 -2.64 -12.47
N PHE A 390 2.24 -1.83 -11.59
CA PHE A 390 2.79 -2.26 -10.30
C PHE A 390 1.96 -1.72 -9.12
N ALA A 391 1.52 -0.46 -9.19
CA ALA A 391 0.73 0.18 -8.14
C ALA A 391 -0.77 -0.07 -8.22
N GLY A 392 -1.30 -0.58 -9.34
CA GLY A 392 -2.73 -0.88 -9.50
C GLY A 392 -3.29 -1.76 -8.38
N PRO A 393 -2.69 -2.95 -8.11
CA PRO A 393 -3.08 -3.82 -7.00
C PRO A 393 -2.95 -3.14 -5.62
N ALA A 394 -1.90 -2.34 -5.41
CA ALA A 394 -1.64 -1.68 -4.14
C ALA A 394 -2.66 -0.57 -3.84
N VAL A 395 -2.91 0.30 -4.82
CA VAL A 395 -3.90 1.39 -4.74
C VAL A 395 -5.31 0.80 -4.62
N GLY A 396 -5.64 -0.23 -5.40
CA GLY A 396 -6.91 -0.97 -5.29
C GLY A 396 -7.15 -1.51 -3.88
N LYS A 397 -6.19 -2.28 -3.32
CA LYS A 397 -6.29 -2.80 -1.94
C LYS A 397 -6.49 -1.69 -0.91
N MET A 398 -5.86 -0.52 -1.06
CA MET A 398 -6.07 0.58 -0.12
C MET A 398 -7.45 1.26 -0.25
N LEU A 399 -8.06 1.30 -1.44
CA LEU A 399 -9.45 1.72 -1.61
C LEU A 399 -10.42 0.71 -0.96
N GLU A 400 -10.14 -0.59 -1.04
CA GLU A 400 -10.92 -1.63 -0.34
C GLU A 400 -10.78 -1.54 1.19
N VAL A 401 -9.55 -1.41 1.70
CA VAL A 401 -9.24 -1.24 3.13
C VAL A 401 -10.00 -0.05 3.71
N THR A 402 -9.96 1.11 3.04
CA THR A 402 -10.66 2.31 3.52
C THR A 402 -12.18 2.21 3.44
N ARG A 403 -12.77 1.51 2.45
CA ARG A 403 -14.21 1.19 2.42
C ARG A 403 -14.61 0.20 3.51
N SER A 404 -13.74 -0.74 3.87
CA SER A 404 -13.95 -1.67 4.99
C SER A 404 -13.87 -0.96 6.35
N MET A 405 -12.88 -0.07 6.54
CA MET A 405 -12.76 0.78 7.73
C MET A 405 -14.01 1.62 7.98
N ASP A 406 -14.57 2.22 6.93
CA ASP A 406 -15.82 2.99 7.02
C ASP A 406 -17.01 2.10 7.37
N SER A 407 -17.19 0.99 6.64
CA SER A 407 -18.35 0.09 6.79
C SER A 407 -18.36 -0.68 8.12
N ASN A 408 -17.25 -0.72 8.86
CA ASN A 408 -17.09 -1.44 10.13
C ASN A 408 -16.61 -0.53 11.28
N TRP A 409 -16.72 0.79 11.14
CA TRP A 409 -16.03 1.77 11.97
C TRP A 409 -16.21 1.56 13.48
N ASP A 410 -17.45 1.42 13.97
CA ASP A 410 -17.71 1.30 15.41
C ASP A 410 -17.19 -0.01 16.00
N ALA A 411 -17.22 -1.10 15.22
CA ALA A 411 -16.70 -2.41 15.62
C ALA A 411 -15.17 -2.44 15.71
N LEU A 412 -14.48 -1.66 14.87
CA LEU A 412 -13.01 -1.58 14.83
C LEU A 412 -12.47 -0.49 15.79
N PHE A 413 -13.11 0.67 15.84
CA PHE A 413 -12.54 1.90 16.41
C PHE A 413 -13.42 2.59 17.47
N GLY A 414 -14.67 2.16 17.66
CA GLY A 414 -15.63 2.79 18.57
C GLY A 414 -15.22 2.81 20.05
N ALA A 415 -16.03 3.47 20.88
CA ALA A 415 -15.73 3.68 22.31
C ALA A 415 -15.55 2.38 23.11
N GLY A 416 -16.26 1.31 22.73
CA GLY A 416 -16.14 -0.04 23.28
C GLY A 416 -15.24 -0.99 22.49
N SER A 417 -14.64 -0.56 21.37
CA SER A 417 -13.66 -1.41 20.67
C SER A 417 -12.38 -1.49 21.52
N PRO A 418 -11.73 -2.67 21.65
CA PRO A 418 -10.46 -2.78 22.35
C PRO A 418 -9.45 -1.75 21.82
N ASN A 419 -8.59 -1.23 22.69
CA ASN A 419 -7.38 -0.55 22.21
C ASN A 419 -6.64 -1.54 21.30
N PRO A 420 -6.49 -1.24 20.00
CA PRO A 420 -6.18 -2.25 19.03
C PRO A 420 -4.71 -2.66 19.22
N ILE A 421 -4.49 -3.97 19.42
CA ILE A 421 -3.16 -4.48 19.73
C ILE A 421 -2.29 -4.27 18.48
N GLU A 422 -1.29 -3.41 18.60
CA GLU A 422 -0.27 -3.25 17.56
C GLU A 422 0.28 -4.64 17.21
N GLY A 423 0.19 -5.03 15.94
CA GLY A 423 0.10 -6.45 15.55
C GLY A 423 0.85 -6.85 14.28
N VAL A 424 1.75 -5.99 13.79
CA VAL A 424 2.21 -5.93 12.38
C VAL A 424 2.72 -7.23 11.76
N HIS A 425 1.81 -8.09 11.32
CA HIS A 425 2.17 -9.35 10.70
C HIS A 425 1.35 -9.67 9.45
N PRO A 426 1.98 -9.77 8.27
CA PRO A 426 1.28 -10.14 7.04
C PRO A 426 0.82 -11.62 6.99
N MET A 427 0.98 -12.39 8.07
CA MET A 427 0.80 -13.86 8.10
C MET A 427 0.85 -14.40 9.55
N PRO A 428 -0.21 -14.92 10.18
CA PRO A 428 -0.09 -15.53 11.52
C PRO A 428 0.93 -16.69 11.49
N ALA A 429 2.05 -16.59 12.22
CA ALA A 429 3.10 -17.61 12.19
C ALA A 429 2.74 -18.78 13.13
N VAL A 430 2.86 -20.02 12.64
CA VAL A 430 2.38 -21.23 13.32
C VAL A 430 3.50 -22.25 13.46
N ALA A 431 3.61 -22.89 14.63
CA ALA A 431 4.44 -24.07 14.84
C ALA A 431 3.64 -25.17 15.54
N GLN A 432 4.01 -26.44 15.34
CA GLN A 432 3.33 -27.59 15.94
C GLN A 432 4.32 -28.73 16.24
N GLY A 433 4.17 -29.35 17.41
CA GLY A 433 5.05 -30.40 17.93
C GLY A 433 4.61 -30.82 19.33
N GLY A 434 4.89 -32.05 19.75
CA GLY A 434 4.50 -32.56 21.09
C GLY A 434 3.00 -32.51 21.40
N GLY A 435 2.14 -32.49 20.36
CA GLY A 435 0.68 -32.30 20.50
C GLY A 435 0.21 -30.87 20.77
N VAL A 436 1.14 -29.89 20.81
CA VAL A 436 0.87 -28.48 21.06
C VAL A 436 0.93 -27.69 19.75
N THR A 437 0.07 -26.68 19.62
CA THR A 437 0.13 -25.67 18.54
C THR A 437 0.51 -24.32 19.14
N TRP A 438 1.49 -23.64 18.56
CA TRP A 438 1.86 -22.28 18.91
C TRP A 438 1.46 -21.33 17.78
N LEU A 439 0.91 -20.17 18.15
CA LEU A 439 0.63 -19.05 17.27
C LEU A 439 1.51 -17.87 17.71
N PHE A 440 2.21 -17.24 16.76
CA PHE A 440 3.07 -16.08 16.99
C PHE A 440 2.62 -14.89 16.13
N ALA A 441 2.76 -13.70 16.70
CA ALA A 441 2.59 -12.40 16.05
C ALA A 441 3.69 -11.44 16.55
N ARG A 442 3.83 -10.25 15.98
CA ARG A 442 4.64 -9.17 16.56
C ARG A 442 3.82 -7.89 16.71
N SER A 443 4.32 -6.90 17.41
CA SER A 443 3.76 -5.54 17.43
C SER A 443 4.36 -4.62 16.37
N HIS A 444 3.89 -3.37 16.32
CA HIS A 444 4.47 -2.31 15.49
C HIS A 444 5.81 -1.83 16.05
N GLU A 445 5.92 -1.72 17.38
CA GLU A 445 7.21 -1.63 18.11
C GLU A 445 8.10 -2.87 17.90
N GLY A 446 7.56 -3.94 17.29
CA GLY A 446 8.29 -5.15 16.90
C GLY A 446 8.33 -6.27 17.94
N LYS A 447 7.78 -6.04 19.14
CA LYS A 447 7.76 -7.03 20.23
C LYS A 447 6.98 -8.29 19.81
N VAL A 448 7.55 -9.47 20.00
CA VAL A 448 6.89 -10.74 19.66
C VAL A 448 5.88 -11.14 20.74
N HIS A 449 4.71 -11.60 20.30
CA HIS A 449 3.61 -12.10 21.15
C HIS A 449 3.21 -13.51 20.72
N ARG A 450 2.67 -14.30 21.65
CA ARG A 450 2.39 -15.72 21.43
C ARG A 450 1.14 -16.22 22.15
N LYS A 451 0.46 -17.21 21.56
CA LYS A 451 -0.52 -18.08 22.23
C LYS A 451 -0.18 -19.55 22.05
N ARG A 452 -0.73 -20.39 22.95
CA ARG A 452 -0.58 -21.86 22.95
C ARG A 452 -1.95 -22.54 22.91
N SER A 453 -2.06 -23.60 22.12
CA SER A 453 -3.21 -24.50 21.99
C SER A 453 -2.77 -25.93 22.34
N LYS A 454 -3.63 -26.71 23.01
CA LYS A 454 -3.40 -28.14 23.32
C LYS A 454 -4.39 -29.08 22.63
N ASP A 455 -5.23 -28.58 21.72
CA ASP A 455 -6.40 -29.30 21.17
C ASP A 455 -6.53 -29.19 19.64
N GLY A 456 -5.46 -28.78 18.96
CA GLY A 456 -5.42 -28.57 17.51
C GLY A 456 -5.90 -27.20 17.06
N GLY A 457 -5.96 -26.20 17.94
CA GLY A 457 -6.32 -24.82 17.62
C GLY A 457 -7.81 -24.50 17.80
N LYS A 458 -8.51 -25.25 18.66
CA LYS A 458 -9.91 -25.01 19.04
C LYS A 458 -9.97 -24.02 20.20
N THR A 459 -9.10 -24.16 21.20
CA THR A 459 -8.95 -23.24 22.33
C THR A 459 -7.52 -22.72 22.45
N TRP A 460 -7.37 -21.50 22.98
CA TRP A 460 -6.09 -20.81 23.09
C TRP A 460 -5.90 -20.26 24.49
N GLY A 461 -4.73 -20.48 25.07
CA GLY A 461 -4.33 -19.92 26.37
C GLY A 461 -4.13 -18.40 26.33
N SER A 462 -3.75 -17.87 27.50
CA SER A 462 -3.40 -16.46 27.68
C SER A 462 -2.29 -16.00 26.74
N LEU A 463 -2.23 -14.69 26.50
CA LEU A 463 -1.11 -14.07 25.79
C LEU A 463 0.18 -14.27 26.59
N GLY A 464 1.22 -14.77 25.94
CA GLY A 464 2.57 -14.81 26.47
C GLY A 464 3.47 -13.87 25.69
N ASP A 465 4.20 -13.02 26.41
CA ASP A 465 5.22 -12.14 25.84
C ASP A 465 6.52 -12.89 25.51
N PHE A 466 7.27 -12.34 24.55
CA PHE A 466 8.70 -12.61 24.38
C PHE A 466 9.57 -11.64 25.20
N GLY A 467 10.86 -11.97 25.29
CA GLY A 467 11.89 -11.04 25.76
C GLY A 467 12.15 -9.88 24.78
N ALA A 468 13.18 -9.09 25.07
CA ALA A 468 13.41 -7.75 24.53
C ALA A 468 13.84 -7.63 23.05
N VAL A 469 13.53 -8.61 22.19
CA VAL A 469 13.88 -8.58 20.75
C VAL A 469 12.73 -8.00 19.93
N ALA A 470 13.01 -6.93 19.19
CA ALA A 470 12.07 -6.26 18.28
C ALA A 470 12.32 -6.64 16.81
N MET A 471 11.28 -7.10 16.12
CA MET A 471 11.32 -7.50 14.70
C MET A 471 10.49 -6.54 13.83
N ASN A 472 11.02 -6.16 12.66
CA ASN A 472 10.39 -5.20 11.73
C ASN A 472 9.65 -5.83 10.54
N SER A 473 9.74 -7.16 10.34
CA SER A 473 9.07 -7.92 9.29
C SER A 473 8.07 -8.95 9.84
N GLY A 474 7.38 -9.67 8.96
CA GLY A 474 6.76 -10.95 9.36
C GLY A 474 7.80 -11.91 9.94
N ILE A 475 7.38 -12.69 10.93
CA ILE A 475 8.08 -13.79 11.59
C ILE A 475 7.81 -15.09 10.81
N ALA A 476 8.73 -16.05 10.89
CA ALA A 476 8.45 -17.47 10.69
C ALA A 476 8.88 -18.28 11.92
N ALA A 477 8.16 -19.36 12.21
CA ALA A 477 8.37 -20.19 13.40
C ALA A 477 8.33 -21.68 13.05
N ALA A 478 9.03 -22.51 13.81
CA ALA A 478 9.01 -23.96 13.67
C ALA A 478 9.26 -24.67 15.01
N SER A 479 9.02 -26.00 15.07
CA SER A 479 9.12 -26.83 16.26
C SER A 479 9.75 -28.19 15.95
N SER A 480 10.56 -28.72 16.86
CA SER A 480 10.92 -30.14 16.89
C SER A 480 9.67 -31.02 17.04
N SER A 481 9.80 -32.29 16.66
CA SER A 481 8.71 -33.28 16.72
C SER A 481 8.12 -33.44 18.13
N ASP A 482 8.96 -33.36 19.17
CA ASP A 482 8.56 -33.49 20.58
C ASP A 482 8.01 -32.19 21.20
N GLY A 483 8.03 -31.08 20.47
CA GLY A 483 7.51 -29.80 20.92
C GLY A 483 8.39 -29.04 21.91
N LYS A 484 9.58 -29.55 22.25
CA LYS A 484 10.48 -28.88 23.21
C LYS A 484 11.32 -27.79 22.56
N HIS A 485 11.90 -28.07 21.39
CA HIS A 485 12.74 -27.12 20.67
C HIS A 485 11.87 -26.27 19.72
N LEU A 486 11.70 -24.99 20.05
CA LEU A 486 11.02 -24.01 19.22
C LEU A 486 12.03 -23.03 18.64
N VAL A 487 11.85 -22.64 17.38
CA VAL A 487 12.62 -21.58 16.73
C VAL A 487 11.69 -20.51 16.17
N VAL A 488 12.10 -19.25 16.28
CA VAL A 488 11.36 -18.07 15.88
C VAL A 488 12.33 -17.10 15.21
N VAL A 489 12.03 -16.69 13.98
CA VAL A 489 12.94 -15.92 13.12
C VAL A 489 12.18 -14.74 12.52
N GLY A 490 12.78 -13.56 12.51
CA GLY A 490 12.22 -12.38 11.86
C GLY A 490 13.31 -11.35 11.57
N ARG A 491 13.06 -10.43 10.65
CA ARG A 491 14.03 -9.39 10.29
C ARG A 491 14.03 -8.29 11.34
N GLY A 492 15.20 -7.79 11.75
CA GLY A 492 15.37 -6.67 12.68
C GLY A 492 15.27 -5.31 11.99
N LEU A 493 15.32 -4.23 12.79
CA LEU A 493 15.39 -2.84 12.29
C LEU A 493 16.67 -2.57 11.47
N ASP A 494 17.74 -3.33 11.72
CA ASP A 494 18.98 -3.39 10.94
C ASP A 494 18.85 -4.11 9.59
N ASN A 495 17.65 -4.59 9.24
CA ASN A 495 17.32 -5.42 8.09
C ASN A 495 18.04 -6.78 8.03
N ARG A 496 18.66 -7.23 9.13
CA ARG A 496 19.26 -8.58 9.26
C ARG A 496 18.24 -9.58 9.79
N MET A 497 18.50 -10.88 9.66
CA MET A 497 17.66 -11.92 10.27
C MET A 497 18.06 -12.17 11.72
N TRP A 498 17.12 -11.98 12.64
CA TRP A 498 17.26 -12.25 14.07
C TRP A 498 16.61 -13.58 14.43
N PHE A 499 17.28 -14.34 15.29
CA PHE A 499 16.91 -15.70 15.66
C PHE A 499 16.72 -15.85 17.16
N LEU A 500 15.60 -16.44 17.53
CA LEU A 500 15.21 -16.82 18.89
C LEU A 500 14.96 -18.32 18.95
N THR A 501 15.45 -18.98 20.00
CA THR A 501 15.22 -20.40 20.28
C THR A 501 14.80 -20.64 21.72
N SER A 502 14.05 -21.72 21.92
CA SER A 502 13.61 -22.26 23.21
C SER A 502 13.88 -23.75 23.17
N LYS A 503 14.43 -24.37 24.23
CA LYS A 503 14.50 -25.84 24.37
C LYS A 503 13.55 -26.42 25.43
N ASP A 504 12.55 -25.65 25.88
CA ASP A 504 11.63 -25.98 26.98
C ASP A 504 10.14 -25.68 26.66
N ALA A 505 9.72 -25.91 25.41
CA ALA A 505 8.36 -25.65 24.91
C ALA A 505 7.91 -24.17 24.98
N GLY A 506 8.88 -23.27 24.95
CA GLY A 506 8.77 -21.83 25.00
C GLY A 506 8.43 -21.34 26.40
N THR A 507 9.16 -21.81 27.39
CA THR A 507 9.09 -21.36 28.78
C THR A 507 10.19 -20.33 29.05
N SER A 508 11.40 -20.57 28.52
CA SER A 508 12.50 -19.59 28.41
C SER A 508 12.92 -19.41 26.94
N TRP A 509 13.65 -18.34 26.62
CA TRP A 509 14.12 -18.05 25.26
C TRP A 509 15.58 -17.56 25.27
N GLN A 510 16.31 -17.92 24.22
CA GLN A 510 17.70 -17.57 23.95
C GLN A 510 17.84 -17.07 22.51
N GLY A 511 18.96 -16.45 22.16
CA GLY A 511 19.18 -15.83 20.85
C GLY A 511 18.79 -14.35 20.85
N SER A 512 19.79 -13.47 20.76
CA SER A 512 19.64 -12.01 20.72
C SER A 512 20.69 -11.37 19.81
N THR A 513 21.07 -12.09 18.75
CA THR A 513 22.11 -11.71 17.78
C THR A 513 21.61 -12.00 16.36
N PRO A 514 21.90 -11.13 15.37
CA PRO A 514 21.57 -11.39 13.99
C PRO A 514 22.44 -12.52 13.40
N ILE A 515 21.89 -13.28 12.44
CA ILE A 515 22.58 -14.40 11.80
C ILE A 515 23.46 -13.89 10.66
N GLY A 516 24.77 -13.82 10.92
CA GLY A 516 25.78 -13.42 9.95
C GLY A 516 25.62 -11.97 9.48
N ALA A 517 26.24 -11.65 8.34
CA ALA A 517 26.30 -10.28 7.85
C ALA A 517 25.08 -9.83 6.99
N GLY A 518 24.30 -10.78 6.47
CA GLY A 518 23.31 -10.56 5.39
C GLY A 518 22.13 -9.64 5.75
N VAL A 519 21.63 -8.92 4.75
CA VAL A 519 20.50 -7.98 4.83
C VAL A 519 19.43 -8.30 3.79
N PHE A 520 18.17 -8.09 4.17
CA PHE A 520 17.00 -8.67 3.47
C PHE A 520 15.88 -7.67 3.26
N LEU A 521 15.10 -7.85 2.19
CA LEU A 521 13.90 -7.06 1.88
C LEU A 521 12.66 -7.53 2.65
N THR A 522 12.54 -8.83 2.89
CA THR A 522 11.29 -9.48 3.36
C THR A 522 11.46 -10.21 4.68
N GLY A 523 10.36 -10.76 5.23
CA GLY A 523 10.43 -11.71 6.35
C GLY A 523 10.95 -13.08 5.92
N PRO A 524 11.45 -13.91 6.85
CA PRO A 524 12.04 -15.20 6.53
C PRO A 524 11.01 -16.32 6.34
N ALA A 525 11.50 -17.48 5.91
CA ALA A 525 10.94 -18.78 6.27
C ALA A 525 11.96 -19.61 7.05
N VAL A 526 11.50 -20.55 7.88
CA VAL A 526 12.34 -21.50 8.64
C VAL A 526 11.80 -22.93 8.52
N THR A 527 12.69 -23.90 8.41
CA THR A 527 12.41 -25.32 8.69
C THR A 527 13.39 -25.87 9.72
N ILE A 528 12.93 -26.89 10.43
CA ILE A 528 13.61 -27.62 11.49
C ILE A 528 13.36 -29.11 11.26
N ASP A 529 14.29 -29.97 11.67
CA ASP A 529 14.09 -31.42 11.62
C ASP A 529 13.34 -31.94 12.88
N SER A 530 13.09 -33.25 12.94
CA SER A 530 12.42 -33.88 14.08
C SER A 530 13.20 -33.79 15.40
N THR A 531 14.53 -33.80 15.38
CA THR A 531 15.39 -33.67 16.57
C THR A 531 15.50 -32.23 17.06
N GLY A 532 15.51 -31.26 16.14
CA GLY A 532 15.63 -29.84 16.41
C GLY A 532 17.04 -29.27 16.18
N GLU A 533 18.05 -30.09 15.90
CA GLU A 533 19.42 -29.59 15.72
C GLU A 533 19.70 -29.07 14.30
N GLU A 534 18.94 -29.52 13.28
CA GLU A 534 19.17 -29.20 11.86
C GLU A 534 18.15 -28.17 11.33
N LEU A 535 18.59 -26.91 11.22
CA LEU A 535 17.79 -25.74 10.83
C LEU A 535 18.12 -25.26 9.42
N ARG A 536 17.11 -24.80 8.67
CA ARG A 536 17.28 -24.04 7.41
C ARG A 536 16.44 -22.77 7.43
N LEU A 537 17.07 -21.63 7.18
CA LEU A 537 16.44 -20.32 7.09
C LEU A 537 16.54 -19.80 5.66
N PHE A 538 15.51 -19.08 5.23
CA PHE A 538 15.38 -18.51 3.89
C PHE A 538 14.93 -17.05 3.98
N GLY A 539 15.38 -16.19 3.06
CA GLY A 539 14.97 -14.78 2.97
C GLY A 539 15.24 -14.21 1.58
N ILE A 540 14.55 -13.12 1.22
CA ILE A 540 14.84 -12.40 -0.04
C ILE A 540 15.84 -11.28 0.23
N GLY A 541 16.98 -11.31 -0.48
CA GLY A 541 18.04 -10.31 -0.37
C GLY A 541 17.68 -9.00 -1.06
N ASN A 542 18.51 -7.96 -0.86
CA ASN A 542 18.35 -6.67 -1.57
C ASN A 542 18.58 -6.78 -3.09
N ASP A 543 19.14 -7.90 -3.56
CA ASP A 543 19.24 -8.30 -4.97
C ASP A 543 17.99 -9.01 -5.50
N HIS A 544 16.91 -9.06 -4.70
CA HIS A 544 15.67 -9.81 -4.92
C HIS A 544 15.82 -11.33 -5.11
N LYS A 545 17.02 -11.90 -4.90
CA LYS A 545 17.23 -13.35 -4.98
C LYS A 545 16.79 -14.06 -3.69
N MET A 546 16.52 -15.35 -3.81
CA MET A 546 16.30 -16.23 -2.65
C MET A 546 17.64 -16.63 -2.04
N TRP A 547 17.86 -16.27 -0.77
CA TRP A 547 19.05 -16.61 0.00
C TRP A 547 18.72 -17.60 1.13
N ARG A 548 19.72 -18.39 1.55
CA ARG A 548 19.63 -19.40 2.62
C ARG A 548 20.83 -19.36 3.58
N THR A 549 20.57 -19.67 4.84
CA THR A 549 21.58 -20.07 5.85
C THR A 549 21.06 -21.29 6.60
N ARG A 550 21.95 -22.03 7.28
CA ARG A 550 21.65 -23.30 7.94
C ARG A 550 22.50 -23.48 9.20
N SER A 551 21.98 -24.26 10.14
CA SER A 551 22.65 -24.68 11.37
C SER A 551 22.47 -26.17 11.58
N SER A 552 23.45 -26.83 12.19
CA SER A 552 23.45 -28.26 12.53
C SER A 552 23.72 -28.50 14.03
N ASP A 553 23.52 -27.49 14.87
CA ASP A 553 23.73 -27.52 16.32
C ASP A 553 22.58 -26.85 17.12
N GLY A 554 21.42 -26.73 16.48
CA GLY A 554 20.23 -26.10 17.04
C GLY A 554 20.25 -24.57 17.03
N GLY A 555 21.07 -23.95 16.17
CA GLY A 555 21.08 -22.50 15.93
C GLY A 555 22.15 -21.73 16.70
N LYS A 556 23.17 -22.41 17.26
CA LYS A 556 24.32 -21.76 17.94
C LYS A 556 25.32 -21.25 16.90
N THR A 557 25.60 -22.05 15.88
CA THR A 557 26.45 -21.69 14.74
C THR A 557 25.68 -21.78 13.42
N TRP A 558 26.09 -20.99 12.44
CA TRP A 558 25.42 -20.81 11.16
C TRP A 558 26.44 -20.76 10.03
N VAL A 559 26.15 -21.44 8.91
CA VAL A 559 26.95 -21.29 7.68
C VAL A 559 26.62 -19.97 6.96
N ASP A 560 27.57 -19.42 6.21
CA ASP A 560 27.34 -18.18 5.46
C ASP A 560 26.13 -18.24 4.53
N TRP A 561 25.50 -17.07 4.37
CA TRP A 561 24.37 -16.91 3.49
C TRP A 561 24.77 -17.18 2.03
N SER A 562 23.99 -18.01 1.33
CA SER A 562 24.21 -18.38 -0.07
C SER A 562 22.91 -18.28 -0.87
N PRO A 563 22.95 -17.96 -2.18
CA PRO A 563 21.74 -17.92 -3.01
C PRO A 563 21.19 -19.31 -3.34
N ILE A 564 19.98 -19.33 -3.93
CA ILE A 564 19.28 -20.50 -4.47
C ILE A 564 18.88 -20.22 -5.93
N GLY A 565 19.80 -20.48 -6.86
CA GLY A 565 19.56 -20.35 -8.30
C GLY A 565 19.19 -18.94 -8.76
N GLU A 566 18.75 -18.84 -10.02
CA GLU A 566 18.52 -17.55 -10.70
C GLU A 566 17.05 -17.11 -10.64
N GLY A 567 16.45 -17.15 -9.45
CA GLY A 567 15.07 -16.71 -9.20
C GLY A 567 15.00 -15.31 -8.57
N VAL A 568 14.05 -14.49 -9.01
CA VAL A 568 13.77 -13.12 -8.53
C VAL A 568 12.39 -13.07 -7.88
N PHE A 569 12.28 -12.48 -6.69
CA PHE A 569 11.08 -12.61 -5.83
C PHE A 569 10.58 -11.28 -5.23
N THR A 570 9.27 -11.26 -4.96
CA THR A 570 8.51 -10.07 -4.51
C THR A 570 7.74 -10.29 -3.20
N SER A 571 8.10 -11.32 -2.41
CA SER A 571 7.35 -11.72 -1.21
C SER A 571 8.25 -12.39 -0.17
N ALA A 572 7.78 -12.52 1.07
CA ALA A 572 8.41 -13.42 2.03
C ALA A 572 8.38 -14.88 1.50
N PRO A 573 9.45 -15.67 1.70
CA PRO A 573 9.45 -17.08 1.29
C PRO A 573 8.43 -17.91 2.07
N ALA A 574 8.13 -19.10 1.54
CA ALA A 574 7.57 -20.20 2.32
C ALA A 574 8.50 -21.41 2.23
N ALA A 575 8.55 -22.26 3.26
CA ALA A 575 9.38 -23.46 3.26
C ALA A 575 8.69 -24.61 4.00
N ALA A 576 9.01 -25.84 3.59
CA ALA A 576 8.55 -27.07 4.23
C ALA A 576 9.64 -28.15 4.12
N ALA A 577 9.70 -29.09 5.06
CA ALA A 577 10.70 -30.17 5.05
C ALA A 577 10.12 -31.51 5.52
N SER A 578 10.77 -32.60 5.13
CA SER A 578 10.57 -33.91 5.78
C SER A 578 11.08 -33.89 7.21
N ALA A 579 10.58 -34.79 8.06
CA ALA A 579 10.95 -34.88 9.47
C ALA A 579 12.41 -35.33 9.70
N ASP A 580 13.06 -35.96 8.71
CA ASP A 580 14.50 -36.23 8.71
C ASP A 580 15.34 -35.06 8.18
N GLY A 581 14.69 -33.92 7.84
CA GLY A 581 15.31 -32.71 7.33
C GLY A 581 15.92 -32.79 5.93
N LYS A 582 15.94 -33.97 5.27
CA LYS A 582 16.69 -34.17 4.01
C LYS A 582 16.01 -33.54 2.82
N THR A 583 14.70 -33.75 2.68
CA THR A 583 13.89 -33.17 1.60
C THR A 583 13.38 -31.81 2.05
N VAL A 584 13.87 -30.73 1.45
CA VAL A 584 13.53 -29.35 1.81
C VAL A 584 12.98 -28.63 0.59
N HIS A 585 11.76 -28.13 0.68
CA HIS A 585 11.09 -27.33 -0.34
C HIS A 585 11.15 -25.87 0.09
N VAL A 586 11.48 -24.98 -0.85
CA VAL A 586 11.35 -23.53 -0.68
C VAL A 586 10.49 -22.98 -1.81
N PHE A 587 9.68 -21.98 -1.49
CA PHE A 587 8.75 -21.34 -2.40
C PHE A 587 8.85 -19.82 -2.29
N GLY A 588 8.57 -19.13 -3.39
CA GLY A 588 8.47 -17.67 -3.41
C GLY A 588 7.51 -17.21 -4.49
N ARG A 589 6.92 -16.02 -4.32
CA ARG A 589 6.16 -15.36 -5.39
C ARG A 589 7.09 -14.51 -6.26
N GLY A 590 7.06 -14.72 -7.57
CA GLY A 590 7.88 -14.00 -8.55
C GLY A 590 7.35 -12.59 -8.87
N ASN A 591 8.01 -11.89 -9.79
CA ASN A 591 7.51 -10.64 -10.40
C ASN A 591 6.20 -10.88 -11.20
N ASP A 592 6.00 -12.10 -11.72
CA ASP A 592 4.79 -12.53 -12.43
C ASP A 592 3.60 -12.87 -11.51
N MET A 593 3.73 -12.59 -10.21
CA MET A 593 2.78 -12.91 -9.14
C MET A 593 2.43 -14.41 -8.99
N ARG A 594 3.14 -15.33 -9.66
CA ARG A 594 2.93 -16.79 -9.52
C ARG A 594 3.76 -17.38 -8.39
N CYS A 595 3.34 -18.55 -7.91
CA CYS A 595 4.12 -19.36 -6.98
C CYS A 595 5.19 -20.17 -7.74
N TRP A 596 6.44 -20.04 -7.32
CA TRP A 596 7.59 -20.80 -7.82
C TRP A 596 8.23 -21.63 -6.70
N ARG A 597 8.80 -22.79 -7.04
CA ARG A 597 9.45 -23.74 -6.12
C ARG A 597 10.91 -24.00 -6.50
N ASN A 598 11.75 -24.20 -5.49
CA ASN A 598 13.00 -24.96 -5.60
C ASN A 598 13.00 -26.09 -4.55
N VAL A 599 13.85 -27.10 -4.74
CA VAL A 599 13.93 -28.27 -3.85
C VAL A 599 15.37 -28.76 -3.68
N SER A 600 15.67 -29.16 -2.44
CA SER A 600 16.87 -29.87 -2.03
C SER A 600 16.50 -31.24 -1.46
N THR A 601 17.36 -32.23 -1.66
CA THR A 601 17.20 -33.61 -1.16
C THR A 601 18.37 -34.06 -0.27
N ASP A 602 19.22 -33.12 0.15
CA ASP A 602 20.46 -33.37 0.90
C ASP A 602 20.60 -32.49 2.17
N GLY A 603 19.47 -32.01 2.72
CA GLY A 603 19.43 -31.14 3.89
C GLY A 603 19.64 -29.66 3.58
N GLY A 604 19.38 -29.24 2.34
CA GLY A 604 19.57 -27.86 1.87
C GLY A 604 21.01 -27.53 1.42
N LYS A 605 21.87 -28.54 1.19
CA LYS A 605 23.27 -28.36 0.75
C LYS A 605 23.31 -27.96 -0.73
N THR A 606 22.64 -28.71 -1.60
CA THR A 606 22.48 -28.39 -3.03
C THR A 606 21.01 -28.11 -3.39
N TRP A 607 20.82 -27.35 -4.48
CA TRP A 607 19.53 -26.90 -5.01
C TRP A 607 19.58 -26.88 -6.54
N LYS A 608 18.44 -26.74 -7.22
CA LYS A 608 18.40 -26.63 -8.69
C LYS A 608 18.74 -25.19 -9.13
N PRO A 609 19.43 -24.99 -10.27
CA PRO A 609 19.76 -23.64 -10.76
C PRO A 609 18.51 -22.86 -11.22
N HIS A 610 17.48 -23.57 -11.68
CA HIS A 610 16.22 -23.00 -12.15
C HIS A 610 15.06 -23.36 -11.22
N TRP A 611 14.08 -22.46 -11.17
CA TRP A 611 12.87 -22.59 -10.35
C TRP A 611 11.71 -23.15 -11.18
N GLN A 612 10.80 -23.90 -10.52
CA GLN A 612 9.66 -24.54 -11.15
C GLN A 612 8.36 -23.81 -10.82
N PRO A 613 7.51 -23.43 -11.80
CA PRO A 613 6.24 -22.76 -11.54
C PRO A 613 5.19 -23.77 -11.05
N ILE A 614 4.40 -23.38 -10.04
CA ILE A 614 3.38 -24.24 -9.43
C ILE A 614 1.99 -23.88 -9.97
N GLY A 615 1.58 -24.54 -11.06
CA GLY A 615 0.30 -24.31 -11.71
C GLY A 615 0.14 -22.88 -12.26
N LYS A 616 -1.11 -22.43 -12.43
CA LYS A 616 -1.46 -21.14 -13.06
C LYS A 616 -2.01 -20.08 -12.07
N GLY A 617 -1.83 -20.26 -10.76
CA GLY A 617 -2.35 -19.34 -9.74
C GLY A 617 -1.59 -18.01 -9.65
N ILE A 618 -2.32 -16.92 -9.36
CA ILE A 618 -1.80 -15.56 -9.17
C ILE A 618 -2.12 -15.11 -7.74
N PHE A 619 -1.14 -14.53 -7.04
CA PHE A 619 -1.23 -14.26 -5.60
C PHE A 619 -0.95 -12.81 -5.23
N THR A 620 -1.77 -12.24 -4.35
CA THR A 620 -1.54 -10.91 -3.77
C THR A 620 -0.83 -10.94 -2.41
N SER A 621 -0.48 -12.12 -1.91
CA SER A 621 0.26 -12.31 -0.65
C SER A 621 1.50 -13.18 -0.85
N SER A 622 2.33 -13.32 0.20
CA SER A 622 3.21 -14.48 0.33
C SER A 622 2.40 -15.78 0.43
N LEU A 623 3.06 -16.91 0.17
CA LEU A 623 2.48 -18.24 0.35
C LEU A 623 2.75 -18.75 1.77
N ALA A 624 2.10 -19.85 2.16
CA ALA A 624 2.58 -20.73 3.21
C ALA A 624 2.61 -22.20 2.73
N ALA A 625 3.48 -22.99 3.36
CA ALA A 625 3.78 -24.36 2.97
C ALA A 625 3.87 -25.26 4.22
N CYS A 626 3.48 -26.53 4.09
CA CYS A 626 3.73 -27.57 5.09
C CYS A 626 3.85 -28.94 4.40
N ALA A 627 4.48 -29.91 5.06
CA ALA A 627 4.71 -31.24 4.51
C ALA A 627 4.48 -32.36 5.54
N SER A 628 4.11 -33.55 5.05
CA SER A 628 4.10 -34.78 5.85
C SER A 628 5.51 -35.13 6.33
N SER A 629 5.63 -35.90 7.42
CA SER A 629 6.92 -36.29 8.00
C SER A 629 7.81 -37.07 7.03
N ASN A 630 7.22 -37.79 6.07
CA ASN A 630 7.94 -38.49 5.00
C ASN A 630 8.20 -37.64 3.73
N GLY A 631 7.85 -36.35 3.74
CA GLY A 631 8.02 -35.41 2.63
C GLY A 631 7.15 -35.65 1.40
N LYS A 632 6.32 -36.71 1.35
CA LYS A 632 5.54 -37.08 0.15
C LYS A 632 4.35 -36.16 -0.10
N VAL A 633 3.63 -35.77 0.95
CA VAL A 633 2.48 -34.86 0.84
C VAL A 633 2.94 -33.46 1.18
N VAL A 634 2.76 -32.51 0.27
CA VAL A 634 3.18 -31.11 0.45
C VAL A 634 2.04 -30.18 0.04
N HIS A 635 1.58 -29.37 0.99
CA HIS A 635 0.49 -28.42 0.80
C HIS A 635 1.03 -27.01 0.59
N LEU A 636 0.29 -26.22 -0.20
CA LEU A 636 0.50 -24.79 -0.39
C LEU A 636 -0.83 -24.06 -0.27
N ILE A 637 -0.83 -22.88 0.35
CA ILE A 637 -1.95 -21.94 0.33
C ILE A 637 -1.41 -20.52 0.13
N GLY A 638 -2.15 -19.67 -0.59
CA GLY A 638 -1.89 -18.24 -0.69
C GLY A 638 -3.17 -17.46 -1.02
N ARG A 639 -3.16 -16.14 -0.79
CA ARG A 639 -4.32 -15.27 -1.08
C ARG A 639 -4.34 -14.85 -2.55
N GLY A 640 -5.48 -15.01 -3.22
CA GLY A 640 -5.69 -14.60 -4.60
C GLY A 640 -5.83 -13.08 -4.78
N THR A 641 -6.20 -12.65 -5.99
CA THR A 641 -6.63 -11.26 -6.29
C THR A 641 -8.07 -10.97 -5.84
N ASP A 642 -8.82 -12.01 -5.50
CA ASP A 642 -10.20 -12.00 -4.98
C ASP A 642 -10.26 -11.95 -3.45
N SER A 643 -9.13 -11.74 -2.78
CA SER A 643 -8.94 -11.87 -1.32
C SER A 643 -9.29 -13.24 -0.72
N ALA A 644 -9.63 -14.24 -1.53
CA ALA A 644 -9.90 -15.61 -1.07
C ALA A 644 -8.60 -16.40 -0.88
N GLN A 645 -8.66 -17.47 -0.09
CA GLN A 645 -7.54 -18.39 0.11
C GLN A 645 -7.58 -19.54 -0.92
N TRP A 646 -6.50 -19.69 -1.68
CA TRP A 646 -6.36 -20.67 -2.76
C TRP A 646 -5.27 -21.68 -2.42
N ARG A 647 -5.54 -22.98 -2.65
CA ARG A 647 -4.63 -24.08 -2.29
C ARG A 647 -4.17 -24.92 -3.47
N ASN A 648 -2.97 -25.48 -3.34
CA ASN A 648 -2.45 -26.57 -4.17
C ASN A 648 -1.86 -27.67 -3.28
N VAL A 649 -1.71 -28.87 -3.81
CA VAL A 649 -1.13 -30.02 -3.09
C VAL A 649 -0.43 -30.96 -4.06
N SER A 650 0.72 -31.45 -3.63
CA SER A 650 1.40 -32.61 -4.20
C SER A 650 1.29 -33.78 -3.23
N THR A 651 1.23 -35.00 -3.75
CA THR A 651 1.23 -36.27 -2.98
C THR A 651 2.40 -37.19 -3.36
N ASP A 652 3.38 -36.67 -4.10
CA ASP A 652 4.50 -37.41 -4.71
C ASP A 652 5.88 -36.77 -4.46
N GLY A 653 6.03 -35.99 -3.38
CA GLY A 653 7.28 -35.28 -3.07
C GLY A 653 7.48 -33.99 -3.88
N GLY A 654 6.40 -33.41 -4.40
CA GLY A 654 6.41 -32.25 -5.27
C GLY A 654 6.85 -32.54 -6.70
N ALA A 655 6.75 -33.78 -7.18
CA ALA A 655 7.03 -34.11 -8.58
C ALA A 655 5.89 -33.65 -9.51
N THR A 656 4.64 -33.78 -9.08
CA THR A 656 3.47 -33.22 -9.76
C THR A 656 2.65 -32.29 -8.85
N TRP A 657 1.92 -31.37 -9.48
CA TRP A 657 1.09 -30.34 -8.83
C TRP A 657 -0.16 -30.12 -9.67
N LYS A 658 -1.25 -29.63 -9.07
CA LYS A 658 -2.47 -29.35 -9.82
C LYS A 658 -2.25 -28.14 -10.76
N PRO A 659 -2.62 -28.23 -12.05
CA PRO A 659 -2.42 -27.12 -13.00
C PRO A 659 -3.26 -25.89 -12.63
N HIS A 660 -4.42 -26.11 -12.02
CA HIS A 660 -5.28 -25.07 -11.45
C HIS A 660 -5.31 -25.21 -9.93
N TRP A 661 -5.20 -24.08 -9.24
CA TRP A 661 -5.36 -24.01 -7.79
C TRP A 661 -6.85 -24.11 -7.42
N GLN A 662 -7.15 -24.52 -6.20
CA GLN A 662 -8.52 -24.72 -5.72
C GLN A 662 -8.84 -23.75 -4.58
N ALA A 663 -9.95 -23.01 -4.69
CA ALA A 663 -10.39 -22.11 -3.64
C ALA A 663 -10.80 -22.88 -2.36
N ILE A 664 -10.50 -22.32 -1.20
CA ILE A 664 -11.01 -22.75 0.10
C ILE A 664 -12.27 -21.92 0.39
N ALA A 665 -13.43 -22.54 0.24
CA ALA A 665 -14.73 -21.85 0.31
C ALA A 665 -14.95 -21.09 1.63
N GLY A 666 -15.66 -19.96 1.55
CA GLY A 666 -16.12 -19.19 2.70
C GLY A 666 -15.07 -18.35 3.45
N GLY A 667 -13.86 -18.20 2.92
CA GLY A 667 -12.77 -17.47 3.58
C GLY A 667 -12.20 -16.32 2.74
N LEU A 668 -12.75 -15.12 2.91
CA LEU A 668 -12.08 -13.89 2.51
C LEU A 668 -11.12 -13.43 3.61
N SER A 669 -9.96 -12.91 3.22
CA SER A 669 -8.83 -12.68 4.11
C SER A 669 -8.05 -11.42 3.73
N SER A 670 -7.43 -10.78 4.72
CA SER A 670 -6.66 -9.55 4.54
C SER A 670 -5.14 -9.76 4.49
N SER A 671 -4.67 -10.97 4.84
CA SER A 671 -3.26 -11.37 4.98
C SER A 671 -2.87 -12.57 4.10
N ALA A 672 -1.61 -12.99 4.15
CA ALA A 672 -1.21 -14.35 3.79
C ALA A 672 -1.74 -15.37 4.83
N PRO A 673 -1.89 -16.66 4.46
CA PRO A 673 -2.24 -17.72 5.41
C PRO A 673 -1.02 -18.20 6.22
N GLY A 674 -1.23 -18.59 7.47
CA GLY A 674 -0.35 -19.49 8.23
C GLY A 674 -0.84 -20.94 8.11
N LEU A 675 0.07 -21.92 8.09
CA LEU A 675 -0.26 -23.29 7.67
C LEU A 675 0.48 -24.36 8.50
N ALA A 676 -0.23 -25.43 8.88
CA ALA A 676 0.34 -26.62 9.51
C ALA A 676 -0.42 -27.90 9.09
N CYS A 677 0.23 -29.07 9.15
CA CYS A 677 -0.41 -30.37 8.88
C CYS A 677 0.06 -31.49 9.82
N SER A 678 -0.69 -32.58 9.84
CA SER A 678 -0.34 -33.83 10.54
C SER A 678 0.82 -34.57 9.87
N ASN A 679 1.40 -35.55 10.60
CA ASN A 679 2.57 -36.33 10.16
C ASN A 679 2.36 -37.11 8.85
N ASP A 680 1.12 -37.49 8.54
CA ASP A 680 0.71 -38.14 7.29
C ASP A 680 0.37 -37.13 6.16
N GLY A 681 0.23 -35.84 6.49
CA GLY A 681 -0.24 -34.78 5.59
C GLY A 681 -1.74 -34.82 5.29
N ALA A 682 -2.52 -35.69 5.93
CA ALA A 682 -3.96 -35.83 5.65
C ALA A 682 -4.80 -34.74 6.33
N SER A 683 -4.44 -34.35 7.55
CA SER A 683 -5.07 -33.23 8.26
C SER A 683 -4.26 -31.95 8.10
N VAL A 684 -4.93 -30.83 7.81
CA VAL A 684 -4.31 -29.52 7.59
C VAL A 684 -5.12 -28.44 8.30
N LEU A 685 -4.44 -27.53 9.00
CA LEU A 685 -5.00 -26.32 9.61
C LEU A 685 -4.45 -25.11 8.87
N THR A 686 -5.34 -24.23 8.40
CA THR A 686 -4.97 -22.91 7.86
C THR A 686 -5.57 -21.81 8.72
N LEU A 687 -4.76 -20.78 9.00
CA LEU A 687 -5.14 -19.58 9.76
C LEU A 687 -4.88 -18.35 8.89
N ALA A 688 -5.75 -17.34 8.92
CA ALA A 688 -5.53 -16.06 8.26
C ALA A 688 -6.19 -14.93 9.05
N PHE A 689 -5.76 -13.69 8.83
CA PHE A 689 -6.55 -12.55 9.27
C PHE A 689 -7.75 -12.39 8.33
N GLY A 690 -8.95 -12.32 8.92
CA GLY A 690 -10.18 -12.04 8.17
C GLY A 690 -10.22 -10.59 7.66
N LEU A 691 -11.29 -10.24 6.95
CA LEU A 691 -11.58 -8.83 6.64
C LEU A 691 -12.01 -8.01 7.89
N ASP A 692 -12.18 -8.66 9.05
CA ASP A 692 -12.39 -8.06 10.38
C ASP A 692 -11.11 -8.04 11.26
N PHE A 693 -9.97 -8.46 10.71
CA PHE A 693 -8.65 -8.45 11.37
C PHE A 693 -8.55 -9.30 12.64
N ARG A 694 -9.47 -10.25 12.80
CA ARG A 694 -9.36 -11.36 13.75
C ARG A 694 -8.70 -12.55 13.09
N VAL A 695 -8.10 -13.45 13.88
CA VAL A 695 -7.61 -14.73 13.36
C VAL A 695 -8.81 -15.64 13.09
N TRP A 696 -9.05 -15.95 11.83
CA TRP A 696 -9.96 -16.99 11.39
C TRP A 696 -9.18 -18.23 10.98
N GLY A 697 -9.80 -19.40 11.07
CA GLY A 697 -9.19 -20.63 10.59
C GLY A 697 -10.19 -21.68 10.16
N THR A 698 -9.78 -22.48 9.18
CA THR A 698 -10.47 -23.70 8.74
C THR A 698 -9.49 -24.87 8.71
N GLN A 699 -10.03 -26.07 8.66
CA GLN A 699 -9.29 -27.32 8.71
C GLN A 699 -9.90 -28.36 7.77
N THR A 700 -9.09 -29.35 7.44
CA THR A 700 -9.44 -30.53 6.65
C THR A 700 -8.81 -31.77 7.30
N SER A 701 -9.36 -32.94 7.03
CA SER A 701 -8.85 -34.26 7.46
C SER A 701 -8.72 -35.26 6.30
N ASN A 702 -8.84 -34.79 5.05
CA ASN A 702 -8.82 -35.63 3.84
C ASN A 702 -7.95 -35.01 2.73
N THR A 703 -6.78 -34.51 3.13
CA THR A 703 -5.78 -33.89 2.24
C THR A 703 -6.36 -32.68 1.50
N GLY A 704 -7.25 -31.93 2.16
CA GLY A 704 -7.93 -30.74 1.61
C GLY A 704 -8.97 -31.03 0.54
N SER A 705 -9.48 -32.26 0.44
CA SER A 705 -10.53 -32.62 -0.53
C SER A 705 -11.88 -32.01 -0.16
N THR A 706 -12.17 -31.88 1.14
CA THR A 706 -13.19 -30.99 1.70
C THR A 706 -12.60 -30.18 2.86
N TRP A 707 -13.22 -29.06 3.19
CA TRP A 707 -12.82 -28.15 4.26
C TRP A 707 -14.01 -27.84 5.17
N ALA A 708 -13.74 -27.58 6.45
CA ALA A 708 -14.73 -27.06 7.39
C ALA A 708 -15.13 -25.61 7.05
N GLY A 709 -16.21 -25.12 7.65
CA GLY A 709 -16.49 -23.69 7.68
C GLY A 709 -15.37 -22.90 8.40
N TRP A 710 -15.11 -21.68 7.94
CA TRP A 710 -14.18 -20.80 8.63
C TRP A 710 -14.73 -20.39 10.00
N THR A 711 -13.88 -20.50 11.02
CA THR A 711 -14.24 -20.21 12.41
C THR A 711 -13.26 -19.21 13.01
N MET A 712 -13.79 -18.20 13.70
CA MET A 712 -13.00 -17.23 14.45
C MET A 712 -12.26 -17.95 15.57
N LYS A 713 -10.92 -17.85 15.59
CA LYS A 713 -10.04 -18.48 16.59
C LYS A 713 -9.70 -17.55 17.76
N THR A 714 -9.82 -16.23 17.55
CA THR A 714 -9.61 -15.21 18.58
C THR A 714 -10.63 -14.08 18.42
N ASN A 715 -11.24 -13.64 19.52
CA ASN A 715 -12.02 -12.39 19.55
C ASN A 715 -11.15 -11.13 19.39
N GLN A 716 -9.87 -11.23 19.72
CA GLN A 716 -8.86 -10.18 19.55
C GLN A 716 -8.66 -9.84 18.07
N THR A 717 -8.80 -8.55 17.79
CA THR A 717 -8.23 -7.92 16.59
C THR A 717 -6.74 -7.71 16.82
N PHE A 718 -5.93 -8.32 15.97
CA PHE A 718 -4.53 -7.94 15.81
C PHE A 718 -4.51 -6.92 14.69
N LEU A 719 -3.91 -5.75 14.90
CA LEU A 719 -3.72 -4.80 13.81
C LEU A 719 -2.95 -5.48 12.68
#